data_AF-K2S1J5-F1
#
_entry.id   AF-K2S1J5-F1
#
_cell.length_a   1.000
_cell.length_b   1.000
_cell.length_c   1.000
_cell.angle_alpha   90.00
_cell.angle_beta   90.00
_cell.angle_gamma   90.00
#
_symmetry.space_group_name_H-M   'P 1'
#
loop_
_entity.id
_entity.type
_entity.pdbx_description
1 polymer ?
#
loop_
_entity_poly.entity_id
_entity_poly.type
_entity_poly.pdbx_seq_one_letter_code
_entity_poly.pdbx_strand_id
1 'polypeptide(L)'
;MKHKAFGKWALDREATHIFHEVLRKIQADGLSFADRTVLLTGAGRDSIGAEILRGLLAGGAKVIVTTSSYSPASINAYRDLYVKHAGPGSHLVVVPFNQGSHSDVSALVSYIYGHGGLGWDLDAVIPFAAISEGGRELDSIDSKSELAHRVMLTNTIRLVGAIKRHKEDAGYDTRPAQVILPLSANHGIFGGDGLYAESKIALETLFNKWHSESWSNYLSISGAAIGWTRGTGLMKGNDLLVEEVEKLGVKTFSQSEMAANILALLDPAMMEAIEERPLYADFNGGLDMAHGLFERLRQIRKHIADAGDIQRALAAEEAVDNSQTAFNAVFEEEEPLFPRANIQLGFPDLPDFQSSLSPLSKLHGMVDLESVAVVAGFSELGPWGSSRTRWEMEAKGTFSLEGWVEMAWIMGLVKYAEHPSWRGSEQPAGWVDAKSSEPVQDHEIEGRYGEHIKAHTGIRIVEPELWDGYDPDKKQFFQEVVVQADLEPFEASEDTAQAFKRRHGDYADILDGKVYIKKGASLLIPKAAKFGHNVAGQIPTGFDPRTYGISEDIISQVDPITLYSLICTVEALFSAGITDPYEVYKYIHASELGNCIGTGVGGVASAAQMYKGRSMERDVPKDVLQETFLNTVGAWVNMLLLSSNGPIRTPVGACATAIESLDTAHDLIMTGKAKFCLVGGVDDLEEHMAYEFANMKATNNNELDAAHGRAANEMSRPTASDRRGFLESHGCGLQVVCTAKLALDMGLPVYGILAFTGTASDKIGRSVPAPGKGVMVNVKERPAAFASPLLSLDYRRRQVASRRRQIHEFKELELAQLDDEIATMDMGENASREYRAYREQHIHAEASRQESDALRAFGNNFWRQHPEIAPIRGALATWGLTIDDLEVASFHGTSTIKNEQNECEIMQRQLTHLGRTRGNRVLGVFQKYLTGHPKGAAGAWMLNGCLQVWPFFQWISP
;
A
#
# COMPACT_ATOMS: atom_id res chain seq x y z
N MET A 1 17.45 5.38 -46.37
CA MET A 1 18.27 4.17 -46.16
C MET A 1 19.52 4.23 -47.03
N LYS A 2 20.65 3.76 -46.50
CA LYS A 2 21.95 3.68 -47.19
C LYS A 2 22.48 2.25 -47.09
N HIS A 3 23.17 1.77 -48.12
CA HIS A 3 24.00 0.56 -48.04
C HIS A 3 25.45 0.90 -48.41
N LYS A 4 26.38 0.02 -48.08
CA LYS A 4 27.80 0.26 -48.34
C LYS A 4 28.18 -0.30 -49.72
N ALA A 5 28.42 0.58 -50.69
CA ALA A 5 28.88 0.24 -52.05
C ALA A 5 30.28 0.81 -52.28
N PHE A 6 31.23 -0.03 -52.70
CA PHE A 6 32.62 0.36 -52.98
C PHE A 6 33.29 1.15 -51.82
N GLY A 7 32.98 0.76 -50.58
CA GLY A 7 33.53 1.40 -49.38
C GLY A 7 32.90 2.74 -48.99
N LYS A 8 31.88 3.23 -49.71
CA LYS A 8 31.13 4.45 -49.37
C LYS A 8 29.66 4.14 -49.09
N TRP A 9 29.05 4.93 -48.21
CA TRP A 9 27.60 4.89 -47.98
C TRP A 9 26.87 5.48 -49.20
N ALA A 10 26.09 4.67 -49.90
CA ALA A 10 25.28 5.08 -51.05
C ALA A 10 23.79 4.98 -50.71
N LEU A 11 22.97 5.88 -51.27
CA LEU A 11 21.51 5.86 -51.08
C LEU A 11 20.93 4.57 -51.66
N ASP A 12 20.22 3.81 -50.83
CA ASP A 12 19.44 2.65 -51.25
C ASP A 12 18.00 3.11 -51.51
N ARG A 13 17.65 3.32 -52.78
CA ARG A 13 16.32 3.85 -53.17
C ARG A 13 15.20 2.85 -52.86
N GLU A 14 15.46 1.57 -53.01
CA GLU A 14 14.49 0.50 -52.78
C GLU A 14 14.18 0.39 -51.28
N ALA A 15 15.19 0.23 -50.43
CA ALA A 15 15.00 0.16 -48.99
C ALA A 15 14.40 1.46 -48.42
N THR A 16 14.72 2.62 -49.02
CA THR A 16 14.09 3.90 -48.65
C THR A 16 12.61 3.94 -49.02
N HIS A 17 12.23 3.39 -50.18
CA HIS A 17 10.83 3.27 -50.57
C HIS A 17 10.06 2.37 -49.61
N ILE A 18 10.59 1.17 -49.31
CA ILE A 18 9.99 0.22 -48.35
C ILE A 18 9.78 0.91 -47.00
N PHE A 19 10.80 1.60 -46.47
CA PHE A 19 10.67 2.30 -45.20
C PHE A 19 9.57 3.39 -45.21
N HIS A 20 9.45 4.16 -46.30
CA HIS A 20 8.38 5.15 -46.42
C HIS A 20 6.99 4.52 -46.52
N GLU A 21 6.86 3.37 -47.18
CA GLU A 21 5.62 2.60 -47.18
C GLU A 21 5.27 2.07 -45.80
N VAL A 22 6.26 1.54 -45.07
CA VAL A 22 6.10 1.13 -43.67
C VAL A 22 5.65 2.30 -42.80
N LEU A 23 6.26 3.48 -42.92
CA LEU A 23 5.81 4.68 -42.17
C LEU A 23 4.37 5.08 -42.49
N ARG A 24 3.95 4.99 -43.76
CA ARG A 24 2.54 5.26 -44.14
C ARG A 24 1.59 4.21 -43.56
N LYS A 25 1.99 2.94 -43.59
CA LYS A 25 1.25 1.82 -43.00
C LYS A 25 1.12 1.99 -41.49
N ILE A 26 2.19 2.37 -40.79
CA ILE A 26 2.17 2.67 -39.36
C ILE A 26 1.13 3.75 -39.04
N GLN A 27 1.09 4.80 -39.85
CA GLN A 27 0.15 5.90 -39.65
C GLN A 27 -1.31 5.49 -39.89
N ALA A 28 -1.57 4.52 -40.78
CA ALA A 28 -2.91 4.05 -41.11
C ALA A 28 -3.39 2.93 -40.17
N ASP A 29 -2.56 1.90 -39.97
CA ASP A 29 -2.94 0.61 -39.40
C ASP A 29 -2.21 0.28 -38.09
N GLY A 30 -1.15 1.03 -37.75
CA GLY A 30 -0.26 0.75 -36.61
C GLY A 30 0.78 -0.35 -36.87
N LEU A 31 1.51 -0.74 -35.82
CA LEU A 31 2.49 -1.83 -35.83
C LEU A 31 2.07 -2.94 -34.86
N SER A 32 2.25 -4.18 -35.31
CA SER A 32 2.17 -5.35 -34.43
C SER A 32 3.56 -5.97 -34.27
N PHE A 33 3.85 -6.35 -33.04
CA PHE A 33 5.04 -7.08 -32.62
C PHE A 33 4.65 -8.38 -31.89
N ALA A 34 3.46 -8.91 -32.17
CA ALA A 34 3.02 -10.18 -31.62
C ALA A 34 4.04 -11.29 -31.94
N ASP A 35 4.28 -12.17 -30.97
CA ASP A 35 5.25 -13.27 -31.03
C ASP A 35 6.72 -12.88 -31.22
N ARG A 36 7.04 -11.57 -31.20
CA ARG A 36 8.41 -11.07 -31.24
C ARG A 36 9.01 -10.96 -29.84
N THR A 37 10.26 -11.38 -29.73
CA THR A 37 11.07 -11.29 -28.51
C THR A 37 12.20 -10.28 -28.70
N VAL A 38 12.23 -9.25 -27.86
CA VAL A 38 13.18 -8.14 -28.00
C VAL A 38 14.01 -7.96 -26.73
N LEU A 39 15.32 -7.86 -26.88
CA LEU A 39 16.22 -7.40 -25.82
C LEU A 39 16.48 -5.90 -26.01
N LEU A 40 16.18 -5.11 -24.97
CA LEU A 40 16.36 -3.67 -24.98
C LEU A 40 17.24 -3.22 -23.79
N THR A 41 18.41 -2.66 -24.11
CA THR A 41 19.28 -2.03 -23.11
C THR A 41 19.21 -0.51 -23.21
N GLY A 42 19.33 0.21 -22.10
CA GLY A 42 19.27 1.68 -22.11
C GLY A 42 17.86 2.28 -22.18
N ALA A 43 16.82 1.58 -21.73
CA ALA A 43 15.44 2.09 -21.63
C ALA A 43 15.15 2.80 -20.30
N GLY A 44 16.07 3.67 -19.85
CA GLY A 44 15.86 4.49 -18.65
C GLY A 44 14.73 5.50 -18.81
N ARG A 45 14.30 6.11 -17.70
CA ARG A 45 13.29 7.18 -17.71
C ARG A 45 13.70 8.33 -18.65
N ASP A 46 12.72 8.91 -19.35
CA ASP A 46 12.91 10.03 -20.28
C ASP A 46 13.98 9.75 -21.37
N SER A 47 13.96 8.53 -21.91
CA SER A 47 14.87 8.09 -22.97
C SER A 47 14.11 7.63 -24.22
N ILE A 48 14.80 7.60 -25.36
CA ILE A 48 14.29 6.99 -26.60
C ILE A 48 13.93 5.53 -26.34
N GLY A 49 14.73 4.81 -25.53
CA GLY A 49 14.47 3.42 -25.18
C GLY A 49 13.15 3.22 -24.43
N ALA A 50 12.75 4.15 -23.56
CA ALA A 50 11.45 4.08 -22.87
C ALA A 50 10.27 4.20 -23.85
N GLU A 51 10.37 5.06 -24.86
CA GLU A 51 9.34 5.21 -25.89
C GLU A 51 9.32 4.01 -26.87
N ILE A 52 10.49 3.43 -27.18
CA ILE A 52 10.57 2.16 -27.91
C ILE A 52 9.89 1.04 -27.12
N LEU A 53 10.18 0.93 -25.82
CA LEU A 53 9.56 -0.06 -24.94
C LEU A 53 8.03 0.06 -24.95
N ARG A 54 7.51 1.31 -24.87
CA ARG A 54 6.08 1.60 -24.96
C ARG A 54 5.49 1.04 -26.26
N GLY A 55 6.12 1.33 -27.40
CA GLY A 55 5.65 0.84 -28.71
C GLY A 55 5.72 -0.68 -28.86
N LEU A 56 6.79 -1.32 -28.37
CA LEU A 56 6.94 -2.78 -28.38
C LEU A 56 5.83 -3.47 -27.56
N LEU A 57 5.58 -2.98 -26.35
CA LEU A 57 4.55 -3.54 -25.47
C LEU A 57 3.15 -3.32 -26.03
N ALA A 58 2.85 -2.14 -26.58
CA ALA A 58 1.59 -1.86 -27.25
C ALA A 58 1.34 -2.79 -28.45
N GLY A 59 2.40 -3.10 -29.20
CA GLY A 59 2.33 -4.04 -30.32
C GLY A 59 2.25 -5.53 -29.94
N GLY A 60 2.32 -5.89 -28.65
CA GLY A 60 2.21 -7.28 -28.20
C GLY A 60 3.54 -8.04 -28.05
N ALA A 61 4.68 -7.34 -28.01
CA ALA A 61 6.00 -7.98 -27.92
C ALA A 61 6.30 -8.57 -26.53
N LYS A 62 7.18 -9.57 -26.50
CA LYS A 62 7.88 -10.04 -25.30
C LYS A 62 9.19 -9.26 -25.19
N VAL A 63 9.35 -8.44 -24.17
CA VAL A 63 10.50 -7.54 -24.04
C VAL A 63 11.28 -7.84 -22.77
N ILE A 64 12.58 -8.07 -22.91
CA ILE A 64 13.54 -8.03 -21.80
C ILE A 64 14.15 -6.63 -21.75
N VAL A 65 13.96 -5.94 -20.63
CA VAL A 65 14.53 -4.61 -20.38
C VAL A 65 15.57 -4.70 -19.29
N THR A 66 16.73 -4.12 -19.56
CA THR A 66 17.82 -4.07 -18.60
C THR A 66 17.87 -2.71 -17.89
N THR A 67 18.07 -2.70 -16.58
CA THR A 67 18.31 -1.46 -15.81
C THR A 67 19.59 -1.55 -14.99
N SER A 68 20.42 -0.52 -15.04
CA SER A 68 21.61 -0.38 -14.18
C SER A 68 21.28 0.29 -12.84
N SER A 69 20.08 0.83 -12.68
CA SER A 69 19.57 1.48 -11.47
C SER A 69 18.34 0.72 -10.95
N TYR A 70 18.54 -0.54 -10.58
CA TYR A 70 17.47 -1.40 -10.07
C TYR A 70 17.04 -0.93 -8.67
N SER A 71 15.86 -0.34 -8.58
CA SER A 71 15.29 0.21 -7.35
C SER A 71 13.75 0.16 -7.41
N PRO A 72 13.04 0.25 -6.26
CA PRO A 72 11.58 0.32 -6.24
C PRO A 72 11.00 1.37 -7.18
N ALA A 73 11.61 2.56 -7.21
CA ALA A 73 11.17 3.66 -8.10
C ALA A 73 11.29 3.28 -9.58
N SER A 74 12.40 2.66 -9.99
CA SER A 74 12.59 2.21 -11.37
C SER A 74 11.62 1.09 -11.74
N ILE A 75 11.41 0.13 -10.84
CA ILE A 75 10.50 -1.01 -11.07
C ILE A 75 9.05 -0.55 -11.17
N ASN A 76 8.61 0.37 -10.30
CA ASN A 76 7.29 0.98 -10.39
C ASN A 76 7.09 1.73 -11.71
N ALA A 77 8.10 2.46 -12.19
CA ALA A 77 8.01 3.13 -13.50
C ALA A 77 7.80 2.14 -14.66
N TYR A 78 8.51 1.00 -14.67
CA TYR A 78 8.30 -0.05 -15.68
C TYR A 78 6.94 -0.75 -15.54
N ARG A 79 6.50 -1.01 -14.31
CA ARG A 79 5.17 -1.59 -14.03
C ARG A 79 4.07 -0.66 -14.53
N ASP A 80 4.15 0.63 -14.25
CA ASP A 80 3.16 1.61 -14.67
C ASP A 80 3.11 1.75 -16.19
N LEU A 81 4.28 1.70 -16.84
CA LEU A 81 4.38 1.67 -18.30
C LEU A 81 3.68 0.42 -18.86
N TYR A 82 3.91 -0.75 -18.28
CA TYR A 82 3.25 -1.99 -18.68
C TYR A 82 1.74 -1.90 -18.49
N VAL A 83 1.25 -1.52 -17.31
CA VAL A 83 -0.19 -1.42 -17.01
C VAL A 83 -0.91 -0.46 -17.96
N LYS A 84 -0.26 0.65 -18.35
CA LYS A 84 -0.87 1.68 -19.21
C LYS A 84 -0.83 1.33 -20.70
N HIS A 85 0.17 0.58 -21.17
CA HIS A 85 0.46 0.46 -22.60
C HIS A 85 0.54 -0.97 -23.15
N ALA A 86 0.61 -2.00 -22.32
CA ALA A 86 0.74 -3.38 -22.75
C ALA A 86 -0.49 -3.86 -23.55
N GLY A 87 -0.26 -4.30 -24.80
CA GLY A 87 -1.26 -4.97 -25.63
C GLY A 87 -1.38 -6.47 -25.29
N PRO A 88 -2.44 -7.15 -25.75
CA PRO A 88 -2.61 -8.59 -25.57
C PRO A 88 -1.39 -9.38 -26.04
N GLY A 89 -0.97 -10.38 -25.26
CA GLY A 89 0.18 -11.23 -25.57
C GLY A 89 1.55 -10.63 -25.22
N SER A 90 1.62 -9.33 -24.90
CA SER A 90 2.88 -8.71 -24.46
C SER A 90 3.36 -9.29 -23.12
N HIS A 91 4.68 -9.28 -22.94
CA HIS A 91 5.34 -9.67 -21.69
C HIS A 91 6.49 -8.71 -21.42
N LEU A 92 6.65 -8.29 -20.16
CA LEU A 92 7.78 -7.46 -19.74
C LEU A 92 8.59 -8.19 -18.68
N VAL A 93 9.90 -8.35 -18.93
CA VAL A 93 10.86 -8.86 -17.97
C VAL A 93 11.90 -7.78 -17.71
N VAL A 94 11.94 -7.24 -16.49
CA VAL A 94 12.94 -6.24 -16.10
C VAL A 94 14.05 -6.93 -15.31
N VAL A 95 15.30 -6.69 -15.68
CA VAL A 95 16.47 -7.32 -15.05
C VAL A 95 17.52 -6.29 -14.62
N PRO A 96 18.15 -6.47 -13.43
CA PRO A 96 19.34 -5.71 -13.08
C PRO A 96 20.51 -6.13 -14.00
N PHE A 97 21.22 -5.16 -14.55
CA PHE A 97 22.28 -5.45 -15.53
C PHE A 97 23.26 -4.29 -15.66
N ASN A 98 24.55 -4.62 -15.64
CA ASN A 98 25.62 -3.67 -15.94
C ASN A 98 26.31 -4.05 -17.26
N GLN A 99 26.02 -3.32 -18.34
CA GLN A 99 26.67 -3.56 -19.64
C GLN A 99 28.20 -3.31 -19.62
N GLY A 100 28.77 -2.67 -18.60
CA GLY A 100 30.22 -2.55 -18.41
C GLY A 100 30.88 -3.85 -17.95
N SER A 101 30.11 -4.77 -17.38
CA SER A 101 30.56 -6.07 -16.88
C SER A 101 30.50 -7.14 -17.98
N HIS A 102 31.63 -7.81 -18.24
CA HIS A 102 31.68 -8.93 -19.20
C HIS A 102 30.91 -10.16 -18.69
N SER A 103 30.97 -10.42 -17.37
CA SER A 103 30.22 -11.50 -16.74
C SER A 103 28.73 -11.27 -16.87
N ASP A 104 28.26 -10.03 -16.66
CA ASP A 104 26.83 -9.70 -16.78
C ASP A 104 26.33 -9.89 -18.20
N VAL A 105 27.08 -9.44 -19.21
CA VAL A 105 26.73 -9.65 -20.63
C VAL A 105 26.55 -11.14 -20.93
N SER A 106 27.48 -11.98 -20.47
CA SER A 106 27.39 -13.42 -20.68
C SER A 106 26.25 -14.05 -19.88
N ALA A 107 26.05 -13.63 -18.62
CA ALA A 107 25.00 -14.14 -17.74
C ALA A 107 23.60 -13.76 -18.23
N LEU A 108 23.41 -12.52 -18.73
CA LEU A 108 22.15 -12.04 -19.29
C LEU A 108 21.72 -12.89 -20.49
N VAL A 109 22.62 -13.11 -21.46
CA VAL A 109 22.28 -13.91 -22.65
C VAL A 109 22.03 -15.37 -22.25
N SER A 110 22.83 -15.94 -21.34
CA SER A 110 22.58 -17.28 -20.81
C SER A 110 21.24 -17.38 -20.05
N TYR A 111 20.81 -16.34 -19.35
CA TYR A 111 19.49 -16.29 -18.71
C TYR A 111 18.36 -16.23 -19.74
N ILE A 112 18.54 -15.49 -20.83
CA ILE A 112 17.53 -15.39 -21.91
C ILE A 112 17.34 -16.76 -22.59
N TYR A 113 18.43 -17.39 -23.02
CA TYR A 113 18.39 -18.63 -23.82
C TYR A 113 18.33 -19.92 -23.00
N GLY A 114 18.81 -19.90 -21.75
CA GLY A 114 18.97 -21.11 -20.95
C GLY A 114 17.65 -21.74 -20.50
N HIS A 115 17.60 -23.08 -20.45
CA HIS A 115 16.43 -23.84 -19.99
C HIS A 115 16.06 -23.59 -18.50
N GLY A 116 17.03 -23.17 -17.68
CA GLY A 116 16.80 -22.72 -16.30
C GLY A 116 16.49 -21.22 -16.17
N GLY A 117 16.49 -20.50 -17.28
CA GLY A 117 16.14 -19.08 -17.39
C GLY A 117 14.80 -18.88 -18.09
N LEU A 118 14.74 -17.98 -19.07
CA LEU A 118 13.52 -17.70 -19.83
C LEU A 118 13.26 -18.71 -20.95
N GLY A 119 14.30 -19.33 -21.50
CA GLY A 119 14.20 -20.24 -22.66
C GLY A 119 13.67 -19.54 -23.91
N TRP A 120 13.96 -18.25 -24.09
CA TRP A 120 13.52 -17.44 -25.21
C TRP A 120 14.59 -17.37 -26.31
N ASP A 121 14.14 -17.12 -27.54
CA ASP A 121 14.99 -16.81 -28.69
C ASP A 121 14.69 -15.39 -29.18
N LEU A 122 15.72 -14.57 -29.37
CA LEU A 122 15.57 -13.15 -29.68
C LEU A 122 15.29 -12.94 -31.18
N ASP A 123 14.33 -12.07 -31.49
CA ASP A 123 14.08 -11.54 -32.83
C ASP A 123 14.78 -10.19 -33.06
N ALA A 124 14.95 -9.40 -32.00
CA ALA A 124 15.63 -8.12 -32.10
C ALA A 124 16.44 -7.77 -30.85
N VAL A 125 17.51 -7.00 -31.06
CA VAL A 125 18.42 -6.50 -30.01
C VAL A 125 18.62 -5.00 -30.24
N ILE A 126 18.28 -4.22 -29.23
CA ILE A 126 18.38 -2.76 -29.24
C ILE A 126 19.37 -2.35 -28.11
N PRO A 127 20.69 -2.35 -28.38
CA PRO A 127 21.71 -2.13 -27.36
C PRO A 127 21.96 -0.64 -27.11
N PHE A 128 20.99 0.08 -26.56
CA PHE A 128 21.04 1.54 -26.38
C PHE A 128 21.68 1.99 -25.05
N ALA A 129 22.28 1.07 -24.28
CA ALA A 129 23.04 1.45 -23.09
C ALA A 129 24.19 2.44 -23.43
N ALA A 130 24.23 3.54 -22.71
CA ALA A 130 25.20 4.61 -22.90
C ALA A 130 25.50 5.32 -21.56
N ILE A 131 26.65 5.97 -21.49
CA ILE A 131 27.07 6.81 -20.36
C ILE A 131 27.36 8.22 -20.91
N SER A 132 26.89 9.26 -20.23
CA SER A 132 27.20 10.65 -20.62
C SER A 132 28.64 11.01 -20.29
N GLU A 133 29.39 11.48 -21.30
CA GLU A 133 30.82 11.83 -21.20
C GLU A 133 31.09 13.34 -21.33
N GLY A 134 30.05 14.17 -21.40
CA GLY A 134 30.17 15.59 -21.72
C GLY A 134 31.22 16.35 -20.89
N GLY A 135 31.96 17.24 -21.57
CA GLY A 135 32.99 18.10 -20.99
C GLY A 135 34.39 17.48 -20.95
N ARG A 136 34.63 16.36 -21.65
CA ARG A 136 35.94 15.71 -21.76
C ARG A 136 36.49 15.87 -23.16
N GLU A 137 37.68 16.43 -23.26
CA GLU A 137 38.45 16.53 -24.50
C GLU A 137 39.58 15.49 -24.50
N LEU A 138 40.44 15.53 -25.52
CA LEU A 138 41.53 14.59 -25.72
C LEU A 138 42.51 14.54 -24.52
N ASP A 139 42.70 15.66 -23.83
CA ASP A 139 43.61 15.82 -22.70
C ASP A 139 43.03 15.37 -21.35
N SER A 140 41.74 15.07 -21.32
CA SER A 140 40.94 14.81 -20.11
C SER A 140 40.14 13.51 -20.18
N ILE A 141 40.54 12.60 -21.06
CA ILE A 141 40.05 11.22 -21.09
C ILE A 141 40.41 10.54 -19.77
N ASP A 142 39.38 10.13 -19.02
CA ASP A 142 39.48 9.57 -17.68
C ASP A 142 38.90 8.15 -17.62
N SER A 143 38.85 7.59 -16.42
CA SER A 143 38.26 6.27 -16.17
C SER A 143 36.78 6.19 -16.61
N LYS A 144 36.02 7.30 -16.57
CA LYS A 144 34.62 7.33 -17.02
C LYS A 144 34.55 7.16 -18.53
N SER A 145 35.46 7.79 -19.28
CA SER A 145 35.53 7.62 -20.74
C SER A 145 35.90 6.21 -21.15
N GLU A 146 36.87 5.58 -20.49
CA GLU A 146 37.22 4.18 -20.75
C GLU A 146 36.03 3.23 -20.48
N LEU A 147 35.32 3.45 -19.37
CA LEU A 147 34.12 2.68 -19.02
C LEU A 147 32.99 2.89 -20.04
N ALA A 148 32.73 4.13 -20.44
CA ALA A 148 31.71 4.48 -21.43
C ALA A 148 32.01 3.85 -22.79
N HIS A 149 33.26 3.93 -23.26
CA HIS A 149 33.72 3.27 -24.47
C HIS A 149 33.54 1.75 -24.41
N ARG A 150 33.86 1.14 -23.26
CA ARG A 150 33.65 -0.30 -23.03
C ARG A 150 32.17 -0.68 -23.08
N VAL A 151 31.28 0.13 -22.50
CA VAL A 151 29.82 -0.09 -22.52
C VAL A 151 29.27 0.02 -23.95
N MET A 152 29.60 1.09 -24.65
CA MET A 152 29.00 1.45 -25.95
C MET A 152 29.58 0.64 -27.12
N LEU A 153 30.85 0.22 -27.06
CA LEU A 153 31.51 -0.53 -28.13
C LEU A 153 31.82 -1.98 -27.74
N THR A 154 32.82 -2.17 -26.87
CA THR A 154 33.41 -3.50 -26.64
C THR A 154 32.38 -4.51 -26.13
N ASN A 155 31.58 -4.12 -25.14
CA ASN A 155 30.56 -5.00 -24.57
C ASN A 155 29.28 -5.06 -25.39
N THR A 156 28.98 -4.07 -26.23
CA THR A 156 27.95 -4.19 -27.29
C THR A 156 28.31 -5.29 -28.27
N ILE A 157 29.56 -5.32 -28.76
CA ILE A 157 30.04 -6.38 -29.66
C ILE A 157 30.01 -7.74 -28.94
N ARG A 158 30.41 -7.81 -27.67
CA ARG A 158 30.34 -9.05 -26.88
C ARG A 158 28.91 -9.53 -26.65
N LEU A 159 27.95 -8.61 -26.46
CA LEU A 159 26.54 -8.95 -26.34
C LEU A 159 26.03 -9.62 -27.61
N VAL A 160 26.30 -9.00 -28.76
CA VAL A 160 25.97 -9.55 -30.08
C VAL A 160 26.64 -10.91 -30.30
N GLY A 161 27.94 -11.03 -30.00
CA GLY A 161 28.67 -12.29 -30.11
C GLY A 161 28.21 -13.39 -29.15
N ALA A 162 27.72 -13.03 -27.96
CA ALA A 162 27.12 -13.98 -27.02
C ALA A 162 25.79 -14.53 -27.57
N ILE A 163 24.94 -13.67 -28.13
CA ILE A 163 23.66 -14.08 -28.75
C ILE A 163 23.92 -15.03 -29.92
N LYS A 164 24.89 -14.72 -30.78
CA LYS A 164 25.30 -15.60 -31.88
C LYS A 164 25.67 -17.00 -31.39
N ARG A 165 26.51 -17.09 -30.36
CA ARG A 165 26.95 -18.39 -29.81
C ARG A 165 25.77 -19.21 -29.31
N HIS A 166 24.85 -18.61 -28.57
CA HIS A 166 23.66 -19.31 -28.06
C HIS A 166 22.73 -19.77 -29.19
N LYS A 167 22.51 -18.95 -30.23
CA LYS A 167 21.73 -19.38 -31.40
C LYS A 167 22.40 -20.53 -32.15
N GLU A 168 23.71 -20.47 -32.35
CA GLU A 168 24.49 -21.52 -33.00
C GLU A 168 24.46 -22.83 -32.19
N ASP A 169 24.69 -22.76 -30.88
CA ASP A 169 24.68 -23.92 -29.98
C ASP A 169 23.28 -24.57 -29.91
N ALA A 170 22.21 -23.77 -30.02
CA ALA A 170 20.83 -24.23 -30.04
C ALA A 170 20.32 -24.68 -31.42
N GLY A 171 21.10 -24.46 -32.49
CA GLY A 171 20.70 -24.76 -33.87
C GLY A 171 19.63 -23.81 -34.45
N TYR A 172 19.56 -22.57 -33.98
CA TYR A 172 18.63 -21.54 -34.45
C TYR A 172 19.21 -20.77 -35.66
N ASP A 173 19.38 -21.43 -36.80
CA ASP A 173 20.01 -20.87 -38.01
C ASP A 173 19.02 -20.27 -39.04
N THR A 174 17.72 -20.32 -38.74
CA THR A 174 16.63 -19.83 -39.61
C THR A 174 15.83 -18.66 -39.02
N ARG A 175 16.24 -18.15 -37.87
CA ARG A 175 15.60 -17.00 -37.18
C ARG A 175 16.67 -16.00 -36.73
N PRO A 176 17.23 -15.19 -37.63
CA PRO A 176 18.23 -14.21 -37.26
C PRO A 176 17.65 -13.15 -36.31
N ALA A 177 18.43 -12.69 -35.34
CA ALA A 177 18.04 -11.53 -34.52
C ALA A 177 18.55 -10.25 -35.17
N GLN A 178 17.65 -9.29 -35.42
CA GLN A 178 18.02 -7.97 -35.93
C GLN A 178 18.67 -7.13 -34.82
N VAL A 179 19.90 -6.68 -35.04
CA VAL A 179 20.60 -5.78 -34.14
C VAL A 179 20.44 -4.34 -34.66
N ILE A 180 19.74 -3.50 -33.90
CA ILE A 180 19.60 -2.06 -34.19
C ILE A 180 20.76 -1.32 -33.54
N LEU A 181 21.86 -1.12 -34.27
CA LEU A 181 23.03 -0.41 -33.75
C LEU A 181 22.70 1.08 -33.55
N PRO A 182 22.92 1.64 -32.34
CA PRO A 182 22.75 3.07 -32.10
C PRO A 182 23.95 3.83 -32.64
N LEU A 183 23.94 4.17 -33.93
CA LEU A 183 24.96 4.97 -34.58
C LEU A 183 24.73 6.47 -34.32
N SER A 184 25.71 7.28 -34.67
CA SER A 184 25.64 8.73 -34.56
C SER A 184 26.22 9.36 -35.83
N ALA A 185 25.67 10.50 -36.25
CA ALA A 185 26.29 11.33 -37.28
C ALA A 185 27.39 12.23 -36.71
N ASN A 186 27.51 12.32 -35.38
CA ASN A 186 28.60 13.02 -34.73
C ASN A 186 29.83 12.10 -34.62
N HIS A 187 30.82 12.33 -35.48
CA HIS A 187 32.13 11.69 -35.42
C HIS A 187 33.22 12.70 -34.99
N GLY A 188 32.99 13.39 -33.86
CA GLY A 188 33.89 14.42 -33.34
C GLY A 188 33.62 15.83 -33.91
N ILE A 189 32.40 16.08 -34.38
CA ILE A 189 31.96 17.39 -34.91
C ILE A 189 31.67 18.39 -33.78
N PHE A 190 31.15 17.89 -32.65
CA PHE A 190 30.71 18.74 -31.54
C PHE A 190 31.80 19.01 -30.50
N GLY A 191 32.85 18.18 -30.40
CA GLY A 191 33.91 18.31 -29.40
C GLY A 191 33.45 18.12 -27.95
N GLY A 192 34.39 17.82 -27.04
CA GLY A 192 34.10 17.66 -25.62
C GLY A 192 33.24 16.43 -25.27
N ASP A 193 33.17 15.44 -26.15
CA ASP A 193 32.35 14.23 -26.05
C ASP A 193 33.13 12.97 -25.62
N GLY A 194 34.36 13.13 -25.12
CA GLY A 194 35.18 12.03 -24.61
C GLY A 194 35.48 10.98 -25.69
N LEU A 195 35.20 9.71 -25.40
CA LEU A 195 35.37 8.58 -26.33
C LEU A 195 34.07 8.19 -27.06
N TYR A 196 33.06 9.06 -27.05
CA TYR A 196 31.76 8.79 -27.67
C TYR A 196 31.88 8.58 -29.18
N ALA A 197 32.56 9.49 -29.88
CA ALA A 197 32.69 9.45 -31.34
C ALA A 197 33.41 8.17 -31.81
N GLU A 198 34.51 7.81 -31.14
CA GLU A 198 35.30 6.59 -31.37
C GLU A 198 34.44 5.35 -31.15
N SER A 199 33.59 5.35 -30.12
CA SER A 199 32.67 4.25 -29.84
C SER A 199 31.64 4.08 -30.97
N LYS A 200 31.02 5.17 -31.40
CA LYS A 200 29.94 5.15 -32.40
C LYS A 200 30.43 4.83 -33.79
N ILE A 201 31.55 5.41 -34.22
CA ILE A 201 32.12 5.13 -35.54
C ILE A 201 32.66 3.69 -35.63
N ALA A 202 33.24 3.15 -34.55
CA ALA A 202 33.76 1.79 -34.54
C ALA A 202 32.65 0.73 -34.69
N LEU A 203 31.41 1.01 -34.26
CA LEU A 203 30.26 0.12 -34.50
C LEU A 203 29.95 -0.06 -35.99
N GLU A 204 30.30 0.90 -36.85
CA GLU A 204 30.10 0.77 -38.31
C GLU A 204 30.95 -0.34 -38.95
N THR A 205 31.97 -0.84 -38.24
CA THR A 205 32.75 -2.00 -38.71
C THR A 205 31.91 -3.28 -38.78
N LEU A 206 30.81 -3.37 -38.01
CA LEU A 206 29.92 -4.53 -38.00
C LEU A 206 29.22 -4.76 -39.35
N PHE A 207 28.98 -3.71 -40.14
CA PHE A 207 28.43 -3.84 -41.49
C PHE A 207 29.33 -4.67 -42.42
N ASN A 208 30.65 -4.47 -42.32
CA ASN A 208 31.61 -5.25 -43.11
C ASN A 208 31.77 -6.65 -42.51
N LYS A 209 31.82 -6.75 -41.17
CA LYS A 209 31.98 -8.03 -40.46
C LYS A 209 30.83 -9.00 -40.73
N TRP A 210 29.62 -8.48 -40.97
CA TRP A 210 28.47 -9.31 -41.36
C TRP A 210 28.74 -10.14 -42.61
N HIS A 211 29.50 -9.59 -43.58
CA HIS A 211 29.91 -10.32 -44.79
C HIS A 211 31.18 -11.15 -44.61
N SER A 212 32.15 -10.66 -43.80
CA SER A 212 33.47 -11.29 -43.71
C SER A 212 33.60 -12.37 -42.64
N GLU A 213 32.63 -12.48 -41.72
CA GLU A 213 32.63 -13.44 -40.60
C GLU A 213 31.38 -14.34 -40.64
N SER A 214 31.41 -15.46 -39.93
CA SER A 214 30.39 -16.53 -40.00
C SER A 214 29.24 -16.33 -38.99
N TRP A 215 28.48 -15.25 -39.12
CA TRP A 215 27.36 -14.98 -38.21
C TRP A 215 26.10 -14.38 -38.85
N SER A 216 26.09 -14.17 -40.17
CA SER A 216 24.95 -13.60 -40.90
C SER A 216 23.65 -14.40 -40.78
N ASN A 217 23.72 -15.73 -40.65
CA ASN A 217 22.54 -16.59 -40.47
C ASN A 217 21.85 -16.41 -39.11
N TYR A 218 22.58 -15.90 -38.11
CA TYR A 218 22.07 -15.77 -36.74
C TYR A 218 21.70 -14.34 -36.38
N LEU A 219 22.26 -13.36 -37.09
CA LEU A 219 22.10 -11.94 -36.79
C LEU A 219 22.07 -11.12 -38.07
N SER A 220 21.15 -10.17 -38.14
CA SER A 220 21.09 -9.14 -39.18
C SER A 220 21.41 -7.77 -38.57
N ILE A 221 21.98 -6.85 -39.37
CA ILE A 221 22.45 -5.55 -38.86
C ILE A 221 21.67 -4.41 -39.52
N SER A 222 21.05 -3.58 -38.69
CA SER A 222 20.56 -2.27 -39.09
C SER A 222 21.19 -1.20 -38.21
N GLY A 223 21.89 -0.23 -38.79
CA GLY A 223 22.43 0.89 -38.02
C GLY A 223 21.51 2.09 -38.08
N ALA A 224 20.99 2.51 -36.93
CA ALA A 224 20.20 3.74 -36.83
C ALA A 224 21.13 4.90 -36.45
N ALA A 225 21.39 5.80 -37.40
CA ALA A 225 22.09 7.05 -37.14
C ALA A 225 21.12 8.05 -36.54
N ILE A 226 21.03 8.04 -35.20
CA ILE A 226 20.05 8.80 -34.44
C ILE A 226 20.45 10.27 -34.45
N GLY A 227 19.58 11.12 -35.00
CA GLY A 227 19.74 12.57 -35.02
C GLY A 227 19.42 13.25 -33.69
N TRP A 228 19.40 14.58 -33.71
CA TRP A 228 19.13 15.38 -32.53
C TRP A 228 17.74 15.06 -31.95
N THR A 229 17.72 14.40 -30.79
CA THR A 229 16.47 14.03 -30.10
C THR A 229 16.31 14.79 -28.79
N ARG A 230 15.30 15.64 -28.75
CA ARG A 230 14.99 16.60 -27.67
C ARG A 230 14.60 15.88 -26.38
N GLY A 231 14.90 16.49 -25.23
CA GLY A 231 14.45 16.03 -23.92
C GLY A 231 15.13 14.77 -23.38
N THR A 232 16.05 14.16 -24.13
CA THR A 232 16.80 12.99 -23.66
C THR A 232 17.82 13.40 -22.61
N GLY A 233 18.09 12.56 -21.59
CA GLY A 233 19.09 12.86 -20.56
C GLY A 233 20.50 13.16 -21.08
N LEU A 234 20.84 12.72 -22.29
CA LEU A 234 22.11 13.04 -22.97
C LEU A 234 22.12 14.43 -23.62
N MET A 235 20.98 14.90 -24.11
CA MET A 235 20.86 16.13 -24.92
C MET A 235 20.08 17.26 -24.26
N LYS A 236 19.51 17.03 -23.06
CA LYS A 236 18.66 18.01 -22.34
C LYS A 236 19.33 19.38 -22.17
N GLY A 237 20.64 19.40 -21.93
CA GLY A 237 21.41 20.65 -21.81
C GLY A 237 21.47 21.48 -23.10
N ASN A 238 21.10 20.90 -24.25
CA ASN A 238 21.07 21.56 -25.55
C ASN A 238 19.64 21.87 -26.03
N ASP A 239 18.60 21.53 -25.25
CA ASP A 239 17.21 21.78 -25.66
C ASP A 239 16.93 23.28 -25.90
N LEU A 240 17.61 24.17 -25.18
CA LEU A 240 17.54 25.63 -25.37
C LEU A 240 18.02 26.09 -26.76
N LEU A 241 18.80 25.26 -27.47
CA LEU A 241 19.37 25.60 -28.78
C LEU A 241 18.49 25.12 -29.94
N VAL A 242 17.46 24.30 -29.67
CA VAL A 242 16.68 23.59 -30.69
C VAL A 242 16.05 24.54 -31.70
N GLU A 243 15.34 25.57 -31.25
CA GLU A 243 14.63 26.48 -32.14
C GLU A 243 15.59 27.18 -33.12
N GLU A 244 16.74 27.62 -32.63
CA GLU A 244 17.77 28.29 -33.43
C GLU A 244 18.47 27.32 -34.37
N VAL A 245 18.65 26.06 -33.98
CA VAL A 245 19.21 25.01 -34.85
C VAL A 245 18.23 24.64 -35.97
N GLU A 246 16.92 24.61 -35.70
CA GLU A 246 15.94 24.33 -36.74
C GLU A 246 15.84 25.45 -37.79
N LYS A 247 16.09 26.70 -37.39
CA LYS A 247 16.23 27.84 -38.33
C LYS A 247 17.40 27.67 -39.31
N LEU A 248 18.38 26.82 -38.99
CA LEU A 248 19.50 26.48 -39.89
C LEU A 248 19.14 25.39 -40.92
N GLY A 249 17.89 24.92 -40.95
CA GLY A 249 17.40 23.89 -41.87
C GLY A 249 17.65 22.45 -41.40
N VAL A 250 18.09 22.26 -40.16
CA VAL A 250 18.18 20.95 -39.49
C VAL A 250 16.83 20.59 -38.90
N LYS A 251 16.42 19.33 -38.96
CA LYS A 251 15.24 18.83 -38.23
C LYS A 251 15.63 18.18 -36.92
N THR A 252 14.99 18.55 -35.82
CA THR A 252 15.10 17.80 -34.56
C THR A 252 13.89 16.89 -34.37
N PHE A 253 14.03 15.90 -33.51
CA PHE A 253 12.99 14.92 -33.22
C PHE A 253 12.63 14.95 -31.73
N SER A 254 11.37 14.69 -31.42
CA SER A 254 10.96 14.24 -30.09
C SER A 254 11.35 12.77 -29.87
N GLN A 255 11.31 12.33 -28.61
CA GLN A 255 11.61 10.94 -28.25
C GLN A 255 10.65 9.96 -28.94
N SER A 256 9.35 10.28 -28.98
CA SER A 256 8.33 9.43 -29.60
C SER A 256 8.46 9.38 -31.12
N GLU A 257 8.82 10.49 -31.79
CA GLU A 257 9.10 10.50 -33.24
C GLU A 257 10.31 9.62 -33.59
N MET A 258 11.40 9.74 -32.82
CA MET A 258 12.60 8.92 -33.04
C MET A 258 12.31 7.44 -32.73
N ALA A 259 11.56 7.15 -31.68
CA ALA A 259 11.13 5.80 -31.35
C ALA A 259 10.28 5.18 -32.48
N ALA A 260 9.34 5.93 -33.07
CA ALA A 260 8.54 5.48 -34.20
C ALA A 260 9.42 5.14 -35.43
N ASN A 261 10.41 5.99 -35.73
CA ASN A 261 11.37 5.72 -36.82
C ASN A 261 12.18 4.43 -36.58
N ILE A 262 12.59 4.18 -35.34
CA ILE A 262 13.36 2.98 -34.98
C ILE A 262 12.46 1.73 -34.99
N LEU A 263 11.25 1.82 -34.47
CA LEU A 263 10.27 0.72 -34.47
C LEU A 263 9.86 0.32 -35.90
N ALA A 264 9.81 1.28 -36.83
CA ALA A 264 9.57 0.99 -38.24
C ALA A 264 10.63 0.08 -38.88
N LEU A 265 11.87 0.05 -38.35
CA LEU A 265 12.90 -0.88 -38.80
C LEU A 265 12.59 -2.34 -38.43
N LEU A 266 11.65 -2.56 -37.51
CA LEU A 266 11.21 -3.87 -37.05
C LEU A 266 9.93 -4.36 -37.77
N ASP A 267 9.39 -3.60 -38.75
CA ASP A 267 8.32 -4.12 -39.60
C ASP A 267 8.85 -5.29 -40.45
N PRO A 268 8.05 -6.35 -40.69
CA PRO A 268 8.47 -7.51 -41.46
C PRO A 268 9.12 -7.17 -42.82
N ALA A 269 8.61 -6.17 -43.54
CA ALA A 269 9.17 -5.78 -44.84
C ALA A 269 10.58 -5.17 -44.72
N MET A 270 10.84 -4.44 -43.62
CA MET A 270 12.17 -3.93 -43.34
C MET A 270 13.11 -5.02 -42.83
N MET A 271 12.63 -5.92 -41.97
CA MET A 271 13.40 -7.06 -41.47
C MET A 271 13.92 -7.93 -42.63
N GLU A 272 13.05 -8.29 -43.57
CA GLU A 272 13.42 -9.09 -44.74
C GLU A 272 14.53 -8.41 -45.58
N ALA A 273 14.39 -7.10 -45.83
CA ALA A 273 15.42 -6.34 -46.55
C ALA A 273 16.76 -6.29 -45.80
N ILE A 274 16.74 -6.27 -44.46
CA ILE A 274 17.93 -6.20 -43.59
C ILE A 274 18.61 -7.57 -43.45
N GLU A 275 17.84 -8.65 -43.54
CA GLU A 275 18.37 -10.03 -43.58
C GLU A 275 19.16 -10.30 -44.87
N GLU A 276 18.76 -9.72 -45.99
CA GLU A 276 19.51 -9.82 -47.25
C GLU A 276 20.82 -9.01 -47.24
N ARG A 277 20.78 -7.81 -46.64
CA ARG A 277 21.91 -6.88 -46.61
C ARG A 277 21.87 -5.94 -45.41
N PRO A 278 23.03 -5.65 -44.78
CA PRO A 278 23.10 -4.64 -43.73
C PRO A 278 22.66 -3.24 -44.22
N LEU A 279 21.73 -2.59 -43.50
CA LEU A 279 21.19 -1.27 -43.86
C LEU A 279 21.54 -0.19 -42.84
N TYR A 280 21.90 0.99 -43.33
CA TYR A 280 22.11 2.20 -42.54
C TYR A 280 20.91 3.13 -42.68
N ALA A 281 20.19 3.31 -41.57
CA ALA A 281 19.07 4.20 -41.44
C ALA A 281 19.54 5.58 -40.98
N ASP A 282 19.49 6.53 -41.91
CA ASP A 282 19.86 7.92 -41.64
C ASP A 282 18.66 8.67 -41.04
N PHE A 283 18.65 8.77 -39.71
CA PHE A 283 17.64 9.51 -38.94
C PHE A 283 18.24 10.81 -38.39
N ASN A 284 19.25 11.37 -39.07
CA ASN A 284 20.03 12.49 -38.58
C ASN A 284 19.30 13.85 -38.66
N GLY A 285 18.27 13.96 -39.48
CA GLY A 285 17.55 15.23 -39.69
C GLY A 285 18.36 16.28 -40.46
N GLY A 286 19.42 15.88 -41.17
CA GLY A 286 20.25 16.77 -41.98
C GLY A 286 21.32 17.55 -41.21
N LEU A 287 21.70 17.12 -40.00
CA LEU A 287 22.79 17.75 -39.23
C LEU A 287 24.13 17.78 -39.99
N ASP A 288 24.39 16.76 -40.83
CA ASP A 288 25.58 16.64 -41.68
C ASP A 288 25.63 17.69 -42.80
N MET A 289 24.49 18.29 -43.15
CA MET A 289 24.38 19.35 -44.15
C MET A 289 24.61 20.75 -43.55
N ALA A 290 24.64 20.89 -42.22
CA ALA A 290 24.82 22.16 -41.54
C ALA A 290 26.30 22.53 -41.39
N HIS A 291 26.84 23.31 -42.33
CA HIS A 291 28.23 23.76 -42.28
C HIS A 291 28.52 24.72 -41.10
N GLY A 292 29.57 24.43 -40.33
CA GLY A 292 30.01 25.26 -39.20
C GLY A 292 29.08 25.20 -37.99
N LEU A 293 28.33 24.09 -37.83
CA LEU A 293 27.34 23.92 -36.77
C LEU A 293 27.90 24.19 -35.36
N PHE A 294 29.11 23.72 -35.04
CA PHE A 294 29.71 23.92 -33.73
C PHE A 294 29.92 25.41 -33.37
N GLU A 295 30.53 26.19 -34.26
CA GLU A 295 30.74 27.64 -34.03
C GLU A 295 29.41 28.40 -33.96
N ARG A 296 28.43 28.03 -34.79
CA ARG A 296 27.07 28.59 -34.73
C ARG A 296 26.39 28.26 -33.40
N LEU A 297 26.48 27.02 -32.92
CA LEU A 297 25.94 26.61 -31.62
C LEU A 297 26.59 27.37 -30.47
N ARG A 298 27.92 27.59 -30.52
CA ARG A 298 28.65 28.37 -29.52
C ARG A 298 28.20 29.83 -29.52
N GLN A 299 28.01 30.43 -30.69
CA GLN A 299 27.48 31.80 -30.83
C GLN A 299 26.05 31.91 -30.31
N ILE A 300 25.18 30.97 -30.65
CA ILE A 300 23.79 30.93 -30.16
C ILE A 300 23.78 30.79 -28.64
N ARG A 301 24.54 29.84 -28.08
CA ARG A 301 24.62 29.62 -26.63
C ARG A 301 25.13 30.87 -25.92
N LYS A 302 26.17 31.52 -26.46
CA LYS A 302 26.70 32.77 -25.93
C LYS A 302 25.65 33.89 -26.00
N HIS A 303 24.96 34.04 -27.12
CA HIS A 303 23.92 35.05 -27.27
C HIS A 303 22.76 34.86 -26.28
N ILE A 304 22.29 33.62 -26.08
CA ILE A 304 21.22 33.31 -25.11
C ILE A 304 21.71 33.59 -23.68
N ALA A 305 22.94 33.18 -23.34
CA ALA A 305 23.52 33.43 -22.02
C ALA A 305 23.71 34.93 -21.76
N ASP A 306 24.35 35.64 -22.69
CA ASP A 306 24.59 37.08 -22.60
C ASP A 306 23.26 37.84 -22.49
N ALA A 307 22.25 37.49 -23.30
CA ALA A 307 20.93 38.11 -23.21
C ALA A 307 20.25 37.87 -21.85
N GLY A 308 20.33 36.63 -21.32
CA GLY A 308 19.79 36.29 -20.00
C GLY A 308 20.53 36.98 -18.86
N ASP A 309 21.86 37.11 -18.96
CA ASP A 309 22.69 37.82 -17.99
C ASP A 309 22.42 39.33 -18.03
N ILE A 310 22.30 39.92 -19.22
CA ILE A 310 21.92 41.33 -19.38
C ILE A 310 20.53 41.58 -18.79
N GLN A 311 19.54 40.74 -19.07
CA GLN A 311 18.19 40.90 -18.52
C GLN A 311 18.16 40.75 -17.01
N ARG A 312 18.88 39.78 -16.43
CA ARG A 312 19.01 39.64 -14.97
C ARG A 312 19.73 40.83 -14.34
N ALA A 313 20.79 41.32 -14.97
CA ALA A 313 21.53 42.49 -14.50
C ALA A 313 20.69 43.77 -14.57
N LEU A 314 19.95 43.98 -15.67
CA LEU A 314 19.02 45.10 -15.81
C LEU A 314 17.88 45.02 -14.78
N ALA A 315 17.28 43.86 -14.57
CA ALA A 315 16.24 43.68 -13.56
C ALA A 315 16.77 43.91 -12.13
N ALA A 316 18.00 43.47 -11.85
CA ALA A 316 18.65 43.71 -10.56
C ALA A 316 19.02 45.19 -10.36
N GLU A 317 19.55 45.88 -11.37
CA GLU A 317 19.78 47.33 -11.30
C GLU A 317 18.47 48.10 -11.18
N GLU A 318 17.43 47.75 -11.94
CA GLU A 318 16.11 48.38 -11.86
C GLU A 318 15.48 48.19 -10.47
N ALA A 319 15.63 47.01 -9.85
CA ALA A 319 15.21 46.78 -8.48
C ALA A 319 15.99 47.67 -7.48
N VAL A 320 17.30 47.84 -7.68
CA VAL A 320 18.14 48.72 -6.84
C VAL A 320 17.78 50.19 -7.04
N ASP A 321 17.63 50.66 -8.28
CA ASP A 321 17.26 52.04 -8.62
C ASP A 321 15.86 52.39 -8.10
N ASN A 322 14.90 51.47 -8.20
CA ASN A 322 13.56 51.62 -7.63
C ASN A 322 13.62 51.67 -6.09
N SER A 323 14.50 50.88 -5.45
CA SER A 323 14.70 50.94 -3.99
C SER A 323 15.37 52.25 -3.52
N GLN A 324 16.19 52.88 -4.36
CA GLN A 324 16.89 54.15 -4.03
C GLN A 324 16.06 55.40 -4.36
N THR A 325 15.19 55.37 -5.37
CA THR A 325 14.29 56.49 -5.72
C THR A 325 13.03 56.55 -4.86
N ALA A 326 12.64 55.45 -4.21
CA ALA A 326 11.50 55.37 -3.29
C ALA A 326 11.85 55.80 -1.85
N PHE A 327 12.36 57.02 -1.64
CA PHE A 327 12.61 57.54 -0.28
C PHE A 327 11.33 57.84 0.53
N ASN A 328 10.12 57.56 0.01
CA ASN A 328 8.84 57.73 0.71
C ASN A 328 7.67 56.86 0.17
N ALA A 329 7.95 55.82 -0.63
CA ALA A 329 6.94 54.84 -1.02
C ALA A 329 7.34 53.49 -0.44
N VAL A 330 6.70 53.10 0.67
CA VAL A 330 6.70 51.71 1.12
C VAL A 330 6.02 50.92 0.01
N PHE A 331 6.80 50.36 -0.91
CA PHE A 331 6.30 49.22 -1.67
C PHE A 331 6.13 48.11 -0.65
N GLU A 332 4.89 47.85 -0.24
CA GLU A 332 4.52 46.59 0.38
C GLU A 332 4.88 45.52 -0.65
N GLU A 333 6.07 44.93 -0.55
CA GLU A 333 6.30 43.63 -1.16
C GLU A 333 5.20 42.73 -0.58
N GLU A 334 4.34 42.19 -1.45
CA GLU A 334 3.34 41.20 -1.01
C GLU A 334 4.12 40.05 -0.35
N GLU A 335 4.07 39.99 0.98
CA GLU A 335 4.71 38.90 1.70
C GLU A 335 4.11 37.59 1.19
N PRO A 336 4.94 36.63 0.75
CA PRO A 336 4.43 35.38 0.21
C PRO A 336 3.57 34.68 1.27
N LEU A 337 2.30 34.45 0.95
CA LEU A 337 1.41 33.69 1.81
C LEU A 337 1.80 32.21 1.77
N PHE A 338 2.22 31.68 2.91
CA PHE A 338 2.54 30.26 3.04
C PHE A 338 1.35 29.47 3.58
N PRO A 339 1.07 28.27 3.03
CA PRO A 339 -0.01 27.43 3.53
C PRO A 339 0.29 26.93 4.94
N ARG A 340 -0.76 26.80 5.75
CA ARG A 340 -0.75 26.18 7.07
C ARG A 340 -1.67 24.97 7.07
N ALA A 341 -1.31 23.96 7.86
CA ALA A 341 -2.13 22.78 8.00
C ALA A 341 -3.40 23.10 8.79
N ASN A 342 -4.54 22.60 8.32
CA ASN A 342 -5.78 22.68 9.06
C ASN A 342 -6.43 21.30 9.14
N ILE A 343 -5.90 20.45 10.02
CA ILE A 343 -6.34 19.05 10.18
C ILE A 343 -7.82 19.02 10.56
N GLN A 344 -8.64 18.44 9.68
CA GLN A 344 -10.07 18.26 9.91
C GLN A 344 -10.36 16.84 10.39
N LEU A 345 -11.34 16.71 11.28
CA LEU A 345 -11.91 15.42 11.70
C LEU A 345 -12.54 14.64 10.55
N GLY A 346 -13.15 15.36 9.59
CA GLY A 346 -13.72 14.77 8.37
C GLY A 346 -14.93 13.88 8.64
N PHE A 347 -16.02 14.44 9.18
CA PHE A 347 -17.30 13.73 9.22
C PHE A 347 -17.82 13.44 7.81
N PRO A 348 -18.60 12.36 7.61
CA PRO A 348 -19.19 12.07 6.31
C PRO A 348 -20.08 13.21 5.84
N ASP A 349 -19.97 13.56 4.55
CA ASP A 349 -20.86 14.55 3.93
C ASP A 349 -22.30 14.04 3.97
N LEU A 350 -23.23 14.89 4.42
CA LEU A 350 -24.63 14.56 4.45
C LEU A 350 -25.21 14.57 3.02
N PRO A 351 -25.85 13.48 2.57
CA PRO A 351 -26.40 13.42 1.22
C PRO A 351 -27.53 14.45 1.05
N ASP A 352 -27.56 15.11 -0.11
CA ASP A 352 -28.66 16.02 -0.45
C ASP A 352 -29.99 15.26 -0.57
N PHE A 353 -31.04 15.82 0.03
CA PHE A 353 -32.33 15.15 0.11
C PHE A 353 -32.98 14.97 -1.26
N GLN A 354 -32.89 15.96 -2.14
CA GLN A 354 -33.61 15.94 -3.42
C GLN A 354 -32.94 14.98 -4.41
N SER A 355 -31.63 15.13 -4.59
CA SER A 355 -30.85 14.37 -5.57
C SER A 355 -30.58 12.93 -5.13
N SER A 356 -30.23 12.71 -3.87
CA SER A 356 -29.77 11.40 -3.40
C SER A 356 -30.84 10.60 -2.64
N LEU A 357 -31.68 11.25 -1.83
CA LEU A 357 -32.63 10.54 -0.94
C LEU A 357 -34.05 10.40 -1.51
N SER A 358 -34.55 11.37 -2.27
CA SER A 358 -35.91 11.33 -2.83
C SER A 358 -36.18 10.12 -3.75
N PRO A 359 -35.22 9.64 -4.58
CA PRO A 359 -35.41 8.42 -5.37
C PRO A 359 -35.60 7.17 -4.51
N LEU A 360 -35.12 7.19 -3.27
CA LEU A 360 -35.19 6.09 -2.30
C LEU A 360 -36.41 6.16 -1.38
N SER A 361 -37.38 7.03 -1.67
CA SER A 361 -38.60 7.25 -0.86
C SER A 361 -39.39 5.98 -0.53
N LYS A 362 -39.26 4.91 -1.33
CA LYS A 362 -39.83 3.59 -1.04
C LYS A 362 -39.28 2.91 0.23
N LEU A 363 -38.14 3.35 0.75
CA LEU A 363 -37.57 2.83 2.01
C LEU A 363 -38.13 3.56 3.24
N HIS A 364 -38.83 4.68 3.07
CA HIS A 364 -39.35 5.45 4.20
C HIS A 364 -40.29 4.60 5.06
N GLY A 365 -39.99 4.53 6.35
CA GLY A 365 -40.77 3.80 7.35
C GLY A 365 -40.83 2.28 7.12
N MET A 366 -39.80 1.69 6.49
CA MET A 366 -39.74 0.26 6.16
C MET A 366 -38.81 -0.57 7.05
N VAL A 367 -38.03 0.06 7.93
CA VAL A 367 -37.10 -0.62 8.86
C VAL A 367 -37.31 -0.12 10.28
N ASP A 368 -37.13 -1.00 11.26
CA ASP A 368 -37.06 -0.63 12.67
C ASP A 368 -35.64 -0.16 12.99
N LEU A 369 -35.47 1.13 13.33
CA LEU A 369 -34.16 1.74 13.53
C LEU A 369 -33.44 1.30 14.82
N GLU A 370 -34.17 0.74 15.79
CA GLU A 370 -33.57 0.08 16.96
C GLU A 370 -32.91 -1.26 16.59
N SER A 371 -33.28 -1.84 15.45
CA SER A 371 -32.75 -3.10 14.92
C SER A 371 -31.87 -2.88 13.68
N VAL A 372 -31.25 -1.72 13.57
CA VAL A 372 -30.24 -1.39 12.56
C VAL A 372 -28.97 -0.98 13.30
N ALA A 373 -27.89 -1.71 13.09
CA ALA A 373 -26.58 -1.35 13.63
C ALA A 373 -25.84 -0.46 12.63
N VAL A 374 -25.26 0.64 13.13
CA VAL A 374 -24.49 1.60 12.34
C VAL A 374 -23.12 1.82 12.97
N VAL A 375 -22.12 2.12 12.13
CA VAL A 375 -20.80 2.55 12.59
C VAL A 375 -20.80 4.07 12.70
N ALA A 376 -20.70 4.57 13.92
CA ALA A 376 -20.74 6.01 14.21
C ALA A 376 -19.35 6.63 14.36
N GLY A 377 -18.31 5.83 14.59
CA GLY A 377 -16.94 6.31 14.69
C GLY A 377 -15.96 5.18 14.48
N PHE A 378 -14.72 5.52 14.15
CA PHE A 378 -13.64 4.57 13.97
C PHE A 378 -12.26 5.20 14.23
N SER A 379 -11.29 4.35 14.49
CA SER A 379 -9.88 4.73 14.61
C SER A 379 -8.98 3.53 14.35
N GLU A 380 -7.70 3.82 14.19
CA GLU A 380 -6.64 2.83 14.25
C GLU A 380 -5.33 3.50 14.64
N LEU A 381 -4.43 2.70 15.19
CA LEU A 381 -3.03 3.02 15.37
C LEU A 381 -2.24 1.85 14.79
N GLY A 382 -1.49 2.10 13.72
CA GLY A 382 -0.71 1.10 13.02
C GLY A 382 0.56 1.68 12.41
N PRO A 383 1.19 0.97 11.45
CA PRO A 383 2.49 1.36 10.90
C PRO A 383 2.53 2.72 10.21
N TRP A 384 1.37 3.21 9.79
CA TRP A 384 1.20 4.50 9.11
C TRP A 384 0.56 5.55 10.02
N GLY A 385 0.61 5.38 11.34
CA GLY A 385 0.03 6.31 12.32
C GLY A 385 -1.47 6.06 12.51
N SER A 386 -2.25 7.14 12.46
CA SER A 386 -3.70 7.12 12.65
C SER A 386 -4.45 6.62 11.40
N SER A 387 -5.76 6.45 11.51
CA SER A 387 -6.61 6.12 10.35
C SER A 387 -6.62 7.20 9.26
N ARG A 388 -6.31 8.46 9.60
CA ARG A 388 -6.23 9.58 8.65
C ARG A 388 -4.97 9.49 7.82
N THR A 389 -3.81 9.40 8.48
CA THR A 389 -2.50 9.32 7.82
C THR A 389 -2.37 8.03 7.01
N ARG A 390 -2.86 6.89 7.55
CA ARG A 390 -2.90 5.63 6.78
C ARG A 390 -3.76 5.75 5.52
N TRP A 391 -4.91 6.41 5.59
CA TRP A 391 -5.78 6.61 4.42
C TRP A 391 -5.13 7.45 3.33
N GLU A 392 -4.41 8.51 3.69
CA GLU A 392 -3.67 9.29 2.69
C GLU A 392 -2.64 8.43 1.95
N MET A 393 -1.91 7.59 2.68
CA MET A 393 -0.93 6.71 2.08
C MET A 393 -1.57 5.58 1.25
N GLU A 394 -2.70 5.03 1.69
CA GLU A 394 -3.45 4.00 0.96
C GLU A 394 -4.09 4.52 -0.32
N ALA A 395 -4.74 5.69 -0.26
CA ALA A 395 -5.49 6.26 -1.38
C ALA A 395 -4.63 7.08 -2.35
N LYS A 396 -3.64 7.84 -1.84
CA LYS A 396 -2.84 8.80 -2.64
C LYS A 396 -1.38 8.41 -2.77
N GLY A 397 -0.85 7.57 -1.88
CA GLY A 397 0.56 7.17 -1.88
C GLY A 397 1.55 8.24 -1.40
N THR A 398 1.04 9.33 -0.82
CA THR A 398 1.82 10.41 -0.21
C THR A 398 0.96 11.15 0.81
N PHE A 399 1.60 11.81 1.78
CA PHE A 399 0.91 12.68 2.73
C PHE A 399 0.60 14.05 2.13
N SER A 400 -0.49 14.65 2.58
CA SER A 400 -0.78 16.08 2.46
C SER A 400 0.05 16.88 3.47
N LEU A 401 -0.08 18.21 3.45
CA LEU A 401 0.54 19.06 4.47
C LEU A 401 0.05 18.67 5.87
N GLU A 402 -1.25 18.46 6.03
CA GLU A 402 -1.90 17.96 7.25
C GLU A 402 -1.32 16.62 7.68
N GLY A 403 -1.17 15.67 6.75
CA GLY A 403 -0.60 14.36 7.02
C GLY A 403 0.86 14.44 7.48
N TRP A 404 1.67 15.31 6.88
CA TRP A 404 3.05 15.54 7.31
C TRP A 404 3.12 16.10 8.74
N VAL A 405 2.26 17.07 9.07
CA VAL A 405 2.18 17.66 10.42
C VAL A 405 1.73 16.61 11.44
N GLU A 406 0.68 15.85 11.15
CA GLU A 406 0.17 14.80 12.04
C GLU A 406 1.24 13.74 12.30
N MET A 407 1.92 13.26 11.25
CA MET A 407 3.00 12.28 11.40
C MET A 407 4.20 12.82 12.18
N ALA A 408 4.60 14.08 11.95
CA ALA A 408 5.68 14.70 12.72
C ALA A 408 5.33 14.83 14.20
N TRP A 409 4.05 15.08 14.52
CA TRP A 409 3.55 15.11 15.90
C TRP A 409 3.50 13.70 16.53
N ILE A 410 2.95 12.71 15.82
CA ILE A 410 2.89 11.31 16.27
C ILE A 410 4.30 10.78 16.59
N MET A 411 5.28 11.09 15.74
CA MET A 411 6.67 10.66 15.90
C MET A 411 7.48 11.51 16.91
N GLY A 412 6.85 12.50 17.56
CA GLY A 412 7.52 13.37 18.53
C GLY A 412 8.63 14.24 17.94
N LEU A 413 8.58 14.55 16.64
CA LEU A 413 9.55 15.41 15.95
C LEU A 413 9.25 16.89 16.20
N VAL A 414 7.97 17.22 16.31
CA VAL A 414 7.49 18.56 16.66
C VAL A 414 6.58 18.48 17.89
N LYS A 415 6.54 19.58 18.65
CA LYS A 415 5.62 19.78 19.77
C LYS A 415 5.03 21.18 19.70
N TYR A 416 3.80 21.34 20.18
CA TYR A 416 3.18 22.65 20.26
C TYR A 416 3.71 23.42 21.46
N ALA A 417 4.01 24.70 21.29
CA ALA A 417 4.42 25.60 22.36
C ALA A 417 3.60 26.89 22.30
N GLU A 418 2.99 27.28 23.42
CA GLU A 418 2.20 28.53 23.54
C GLU A 418 3.10 29.77 23.67
N HIS A 419 4.22 29.64 24.38
CA HIS A 419 5.18 30.72 24.60
C HIS A 419 6.62 30.26 24.34
N PRO A 420 6.96 29.88 23.10
CA PRO A 420 8.32 29.45 22.78
C PRO A 420 9.30 30.62 22.89
N SER A 421 10.50 30.33 23.40
CA SER A 421 11.64 31.26 23.34
C SER A 421 12.75 30.61 22.54
N TRP A 422 13.30 31.36 21.58
CA TRP A 422 14.39 30.89 20.73
C TRP A 422 15.43 31.97 20.54
N ARG A 423 16.70 31.62 20.77
CA ARG A 423 17.86 32.53 20.76
C ARG A 423 17.64 33.82 21.56
N GLY A 424 16.96 33.71 22.72
CA GLY A 424 16.71 34.83 23.62
C GLY A 424 15.59 35.78 23.18
N SER A 425 14.80 35.42 22.17
CA SER A 425 13.62 36.17 21.71
C SER A 425 12.35 35.34 21.91
N GLU A 426 11.26 35.99 22.32
CA GLU A 426 9.93 35.38 22.33
C GLU A 426 9.47 35.14 20.89
N GLN A 427 8.86 33.99 20.68
CA GLN A 427 8.36 33.54 19.38
C GLN A 427 6.83 33.36 19.47
N PRO A 428 6.11 33.49 18.35
CA PRO A 428 4.68 33.21 18.31
C PRO A 428 4.36 31.77 18.70
N ALA A 429 3.16 31.54 19.24
CA ALA A 429 2.66 30.20 19.51
C ALA A 429 2.63 29.35 18.23
N GLY A 430 3.04 28.09 18.31
CA GLY A 430 3.10 27.21 17.16
C GLY A 430 3.94 25.96 17.38
N TRP A 431 4.28 25.31 16.28
CA TRP A 431 5.15 24.15 16.28
C TRP A 431 6.59 24.55 16.57
N VAL A 432 7.24 23.78 17.44
CA VAL A 432 8.69 23.82 17.64
C VAL A 432 9.28 22.44 17.44
N ASP A 433 10.50 22.38 16.95
CA ASP A 433 11.28 21.15 16.90
C ASP A 433 11.46 20.58 18.32
N ALA A 434 11.13 19.31 18.50
CA ALA A 434 11.06 18.72 19.84
C ALA A 434 12.42 18.71 20.57
N LYS A 435 13.53 18.62 19.80
CA LYS A 435 14.90 18.52 20.33
C LYS A 435 15.54 19.89 20.56
N SER A 436 15.49 20.76 19.55
CA SER A 436 16.17 22.06 19.55
C SER A 436 15.30 23.21 20.08
N SER A 437 13.99 23.01 20.14
CA SER A 437 12.99 24.07 20.43
C SER A 437 13.01 25.24 19.43
N GLU A 438 13.58 25.01 18.24
CA GLU A 438 13.48 25.96 17.12
C GLU A 438 12.04 26.03 16.60
N PRO A 439 11.48 27.23 16.34
CA PRO A 439 10.18 27.36 15.67
C PRO A 439 10.17 26.71 14.29
N VAL A 440 9.11 25.98 13.98
CA VAL A 440 8.91 25.30 12.71
C VAL A 440 7.59 25.77 12.11
N GLN A 441 7.62 26.16 10.83
CA GLN A 441 6.38 26.45 10.09
C GLN A 441 5.87 25.20 9.40
N ASP A 442 4.55 25.08 9.27
CA ASP A 442 3.86 23.91 8.71
C ASP A 442 4.44 23.48 7.35
N HIS A 443 4.61 24.44 6.42
CA HIS A 443 5.12 24.17 5.07
C HIS A 443 6.58 23.67 5.03
N GLU A 444 7.34 23.85 6.12
CA GLU A 444 8.72 23.37 6.22
C GLU A 444 8.81 21.92 6.72
N ILE A 445 7.73 21.37 7.28
CA ILE A 445 7.75 20.07 7.94
C ILE A 445 8.12 18.94 6.97
N GLU A 446 7.58 18.95 5.75
CA GLU A 446 7.95 17.97 4.71
C GLU A 446 9.45 18.06 4.39
N GLY A 447 9.98 19.26 4.18
CA GLY A 447 11.38 19.47 3.84
C GLY A 447 12.35 19.12 4.97
N ARG A 448 11.97 19.39 6.23
CA ARG A 448 12.82 19.12 7.41
C ARG A 448 12.77 17.67 7.86
N TYR A 449 11.58 17.05 7.87
CA TYR A 449 11.36 15.75 8.52
C TYR A 449 10.88 14.65 7.57
N GLY A 450 10.48 14.97 6.33
CA GLY A 450 9.84 14.02 5.42
C GLY A 450 10.67 12.78 5.12
N GLU A 451 11.99 12.92 4.96
CA GLU A 451 12.88 11.75 4.74
C GLU A 451 12.98 10.86 5.99
N HIS A 452 12.99 11.43 7.19
CA HIS A 452 12.98 10.68 8.44
C HIS A 452 11.64 9.95 8.62
N ILE A 453 10.52 10.64 8.40
CA ILE A 453 9.17 10.05 8.47
C ILE A 453 9.07 8.87 7.48
N LYS A 454 9.47 9.03 6.22
CA LYS A 454 9.43 7.93 5.22
C LYS A 454 10.30 6.73 5.61
N ALA A 455 11.46 6.97 6.23
CA ALA A 455 12.38 5.90 6.61
C ALA A 455 11.91 5.09 7.84
N HIS A 456 11.17 5.74 8.74
CA HIS A 456 10.79 5.19 10.06
C HIS A 456 9.28 4.98 10.22
N THR A 457 8.56 4.76 9.12
CA THR A 457 7.13 4.45 9.10
C THR A 457 6.85 3.29 8.13
N GLY A 458 5.66 2.70 8.24
CA GLY A 458 5.22 1.60 7.39
C GLY A 458 5.99 0.29 7.62
N ILE A 459 6.03 -0.51 6.56
CA ILE A 459 6.77 -1.77 6.52
C ILE A 459 8.27 -1.49 6.36
N ARG A 460 9.06 -1.87 7.36
CA ARG A 460 10.51 -1.64 7.39
C ARG A 460 11.25 -2.70 8.20
N ILE A 461 12.58 -2.66 8.16
CA ILE A 461 13.42 -3.54 8.97
C ILE A 461 13.10 -3.33 10.45
N VAL A 462 13.06 -4.40 11.23
CA VAL A 462 12.80 -4.35 12.68
C VAL A 462 13.82 -3.44 13.34
N GLU A 463 13.32 -2.44 14.07
CA GLU A 463 14.13 -1.46 14.82
C GLU A 463 14.24 -1.93 16.28
N PRO A 464 15.40 -2.43 16.75
CA PRO A 464 15.52 -3.02 18.09
C PRO A 464 15.13 -2.10 19.23
N GLU A 465 15.21 -0.78 19.03
CA GLU A 465 14.85 0.25 20.00
C GLU A 465 13.36 0.22 20.37
N LEU A 466 12.51 -0.31 19.49
CA LEU A 466 11.07 -0.45 19.72
C LEU A 466 10.70 -1.73 20.51
N TRP A 467 11.67 -2.64 20.72
CA TRP A 467 11.39 -4.03 21.11
C TRP A 467 12.32 -4.57 22.21
N ASP A 468 12.65 -3.75 23.21
CA ASP A 468 13.54 -4.13 24.34
C ASP A 468 14.89 -4.75 23.87
N GLY A 469 15.43 -4.23 22.76
CA GLY A 469 16.70 -4.71 22.18
C GLY A 469 16.58 -5.99 21.36
N TYR A 470 15.38 -6.42 20.96
CA TYR A 470 15.19 -7.52 20.03
C TYR A 470 15.83 -7.21 18.67
N ASP A 471 16.89 -7.95 18.37
CA ASP A 471 17.62 -7.92 17.11
C ASP A 471 17.45 -9.29 16.42
N PRO A 472 16.70 -9.39 15.31
CA PRO A 472 16.56 -10.62 14.54
C PRO A 472 17.90 -11.25 14.13
N ASP A 473 18.95 -10.45 13.89
CA ASP A 473 20.27 -11.00 13.53
C ASP A 473 20.97 -11.67 14.73
N LYS A 474 20.49 -11.44 15.95
CA LYS A 474 21.06 -11.96 17.21
C LYS A 474 20.02 -12.60 18.12
N LYS A 475 19.04 -13.32 17.56
CA LYS A 475 18.02 -14.07 18.31
C LYS A 475 18.67 -14.94 19.39
N GLN A 476 18.40 -14.64 20.66
CA GLN A 476 19.02 -15.34 21.79
C GLN A 476 18.35 -16.70 22.04
N PHE A 477 19.17 -17.71 22.28
CA PHE A 477 18.80 -19.03 22.77
C PHE A 477 19.69 -19.42 23.95
N PHE A 478 19.22 -20.34 24.79
CA PHE A 478 20.03 -20.97 25.81
C PHE A 478 20.32 -22.42 25.43
N GLN A 479 21.56 -22.85 25.60
CA GLN A 479 21.97 -24.24 25.46
C GLN A 479 22.35 -24.79 26.81
N GLU A 480 21.74 -25.92 27.17
CA GLU A 480 22.12 -26.67 28.35
C GLU A 480 23.48 -27.36 28.12
N VAL A 481 24.42 -27.12 29.03
CA VAL A 481 25.78 -27.67 28.98
C VAL A 481 26.14 -28.25 30.34
N VAL A 482 26.59 -29.51 30.32
CA VAL A 482 27.11 -30.18 31.52
C VAL A 482 28.57 -29.80 31.72
N VAL A 483 28.84 -29.21 32.87
CA VAL A 483 30.17 -28.79 33.30
C VAL A 483 31.10 -30.00 33.43
N GLN A 484 32.26 -29.95 32.76
CA GLN A 484 33.22 -31.07 32.70
C GLN A 484 34.35 -30.99 33.73
N ALA A 485 34.46 -29.88 34.45
CA ALA A 485 35.43 -29.63 35.50
C ALA A 485 34.83 -28.67 36.53
N ASP A 486 35.22 -28.76 37.80
CA ASP A 486 34.75 -27.85 38.83
C ASP A 486 35.02 -26.39 38.42
N LEU A 487 34.05 -25.50 38.65
CA LEU A 487 34.16 -24.08 38.33
C LEU A 487 34.77 -23.31 39.50
N GLU A 488 35.32 -22.14 39.18
CA GLU A 488 35.78 -21.20 40.20
C GLU A 488 34.62 -20.79 41.12
N PRO A 489 34.85 -20.74 42.44
CA PRO A 489 33.82 -20.37 43.39
C PRO A 489 33.48 -18.88 43.30
N PHE A 490 32.21 -18.55 43.54
CA PHE A 490 31.73 -17.17 43.58
C PHE A 490 30.97 -16.88 44.88
N GLU A 491 30.98 -15.61 45.29
CA GLU A 491 30.25 -15.15 46.47
C GLU A 491 28.76 -14.98 46.15
N ALA A 492 27.91 -15.36 47.09
CA ALA A 492 26.46 -15.19 46.99
C ALA A 492 25.88 -14.87 48.37
N SER A 493 24.67 -14.28 48.39
CA SER A 493 23.90 -14.19 49.64
C SER A 493 23.58 -15.58 50.18
N GLU A 494 23.34 -15.73 51.48
CA GLU A 494 23.00 -17.02 52.08
C GLU A 494 21.79 -17.66 51.37
N ASP A 495 20.74 -16.88 51.13
CA ASP A 495 19.53 -17.36 50.45
C ASP A 495 19.81 -17.84 49.02
N THR A 496 20.61 -17.09 48.27
CA THR A 496 21.04 -17.46 46.92
C THR A 496 21.92 -18.70 46.91
N ALA A 497 22.88 -18.81 47.86
CA ALA A 497 23.76 -19.97 47.98
C ALA A 497 22.94 -21.25 48.28
N GLN A 498 21.99 -21.17 49.20
CA GLN A 498 21.06 -22.26 49.50
C GLN A 498 20.18 -22.62 48.30
N ALA A 499 19.77 -21.64 47.48
CA ALA A 499 19.03 -21.90 46.24
C ALA A 499 19.88 -22.69 45.22
N PHE A 500 21.15 -22.32 45.02
CA PHE A 500 22.08 -23.08 44.18
C PHE A 500 22.28 -24.52 44.69
N LYS A 501 22.52 -24.70 45.99
CA LYS A 501 22.65 -26.03 46.60
C LYS A 501 21.38 -26.86 46.45
N ARG A 502 20.19 -26.24 46.60
CA ARG A 502 18.90 -26.91 46.39
C ARG A 502 18.71 -27.37 44.94
N ARG A 503 19.14 -26.57 43.96
CA ARG A 503 19.03 -26.90 42.53
C ARG A 503 20.03 -27.98 42.10
N HIS A 504 21.27 -27.89 42.56
CA HIS A 504 22.39 -28.72 42.06
C HIS A 504 22.75 -29.90 42.98
N GLY A 505 22.28 -29.93 44.23
CA GLY A 505 22.49 -31.04 45.15
C GLY A 505 23.97 -31.36 45.37
N ASP A 506 24.38 -32.57 44.99
CA ASP A 506 25.77 -33.02 45.10
C ASP A 506 26.74 -32.27 44.18
N TYR A 507 26.21 -31.60 43.15
CA TYR A 507 26.99 -30.84 42.16
C TYR A 507 27.19 -29.37 42.53
N ALA A 508 26.81 -28.94 43.74
CA ALA A 508 27.19 -27.64 44.28
C ALA A 508 27.54 -27.75 45.77
N ASP A 509 28.54 -27.04 46.26
CA ASP A 509 28.82 -26.91 47.69
C ASP A 509 28.83 -25.45 48.14
N ILE A 510 28.59 -25.21 49.43
CA ILE A 510 28.65 -23.89 50.05
C ILE A 510 29.73 -23.94 51.13
N LEU A 511 30.76 -23.09 51.02
CA LEU A 511 31.85 -23.00 52.00
C LEU A 511 32.28 -21.53 52.12
N ASP A 512 32.38 -21.03 53.35
CA ASP A 512 32.86 -19.68 53.67
C ASP A 512 32.16 -18.56 52.88
N GLY A 513 30.84 -18.66 52.70
CA GLY A 513 30.04 -17.69 51.93
C GLY A 513 30.19 -17.78 50.40
N LYS A 514 30.84 -18.83 49.90
CA LYS A 514 31.05 -19.06 48.46
C LYS A 514 30.36 -20.32 47.97
N VAL A 515 29.86 -20.28 46.75
CA VAL A 515 29.24 -21.39 46.02
C VAL A 515 30.26 -22.03 45.08
N TYR A 516 30.44 -23.34 45.20
CA TYR A 516 31.32 -24.16 44.37
C TYR A 516 30.47 -25.03 43.44
N ILE A 517 30.43 -24.73 42.14
CA ILE A 517 29.74 -25.57 41.15
C ILE A 517 30.69 -26.66 40.66
N LYS A 518 30.32 -27.93 40.84
CA LYS A 518 31.18 -29.08 40.52
C LYS A 518 30.94 -29.63 39.12
N LYS A 519 31.90 -30.42 38.65
CA LYS A 519 31.75 -31.29 37.48
C LYS A 519 30.47 -32.11 37.58
N GLY A 520 29.69 -32.10 36.49
CA GLY A 520 28.39 -32.76 36.40
C GLY A 520 27.21 -31.81 36.62
N ALA A 521 27.42 -30.59 37.14
CA ALA A 521 26.38 -29.57 37.17
C ALA A 521 25.96 -29.16 35.74
N SER A 522 24.67 -28.85 35.57
CA SER A 522 24.12 -28.34 34.32
C SER A 522 24.01 -26.82 34.34
N LEU A 523 24.51 -26.14 33.30
CA LEU A 523 24.42 -24.69 33.13
C LEU A 523 23.71 -24.34 31.82
N LEU A 524 23.10 -23.15 31.79
CA LEU A 524 22.53 -22.56 30.58
C LEU A 524 23.50 -21.51 30.02
N ILE A 525 24.03 -21.76 28.81
CA ILE A 525 24.92 -20.83 28.12
C ILE A 525 24.14 -20.11 27.02
N PRO A 526 24.13 -18.77 26.98
CA PRO A 526 23.49 -18.03 25.91
C PRO A 526 24.26 -18.19 24.60
N LYS A 527 23.52 -18.32 23.50
CA LYS A 527 24.01 -18.26 22.12
C LYS A 527 23.05 -17.44 21.27
N ALA A 528 23.53 -16.95 20.14
CA ALA A 528 22.71 -16.22 19.18
C ALA A 528 22.57 -17.02 17.88
N ALA A 529 21.42 -16.91 17.23
CA ALA A 529 21.20 -17.38 15.87
C ALA A 529 20.70 -16.22 15.00
N LYS A 530 21.06 -16.25 13.72
CA LYS A 530 20.53 -15.30 12.75
C LYS A 530 19.11 -15.70 12.38
N PHE A 531 18.16 -14.79 12.51
CA PHE A 531 16.76 -14.99 12.14
C PHE A 531 16.43 -14.18 10.88
N GLY A 532 16.27 -14.89 9.75
CA GLY A 532 16.05 -14.27 8.43
C GLY A 532 14.68 -13.61 8.21
N HIS A 533 13.91 -13.36 9.27
CA HIS A 533 12.63 -12.68 9.25
C HIS A 533 12.72 -11.35 10.01
N ASN A 534 13.29 -10.35 9.35
CA ASN A 534 13.72 -9.10 9.96
C ASN A 534 12.97 -7.85 9.46
N VAL A 535 11.83 -8.00 8.77
CA VAL A 535 10.98 -6.88 8.33
C VAL A 535 9.57 -7.06 8.85
N ALA A 536 9.00 -5.98 9.38
CA ALA A 536 7.64 -5.93 9.92
C ALA A 536 7.01 -4.55 9.67
N GLY A 537 5.67 -4.50 9.69
CA GLY A 537 4.93 -3.24 9.78
C GLY A 537 4.93 -2.75 11.23
N GLN A 538 5.70 -1.71 11.53
CA GLN A 538 5.91 -1.21 12.89
C GLN A 538 5.27 0.17 13.04
N ILE A 539 4.59 0.45 14.17
CA ILE A 539 4.12 1.78 14.55
C ILE A 539 5.27 2.80 14.35
N PRO A 540 4.98 4.05 13.89
CA PRO A 540 5.99 5.06 13.61
C PRO A 540 7.00 5.24 14.75
N THR A 541 8.29 5.25 14.41
CA THR A 541 9.35 5.41 15.41
C THR A 541 9.28 6.79 16.05
N GLY A 542 9.37 6.83 17.38
CA GLY A 542 9.15 8.04 18.17
C GLY A 542 7.73 8.21 18.69
N PHE A 543 6.81 7.31 18.32
CA PHE A 543 5.50 7.23 18.97
C PHE A 543 5.63 7.08 20.50
N ASP A 544 4.89 7.93 21.21
CA ASP A 544 4.88 7.97 22.68
C ASP A 544 3.43 8.15 23.18
N PRO A 545 2.90 7.23 24.01
CA PRO A 545 1.57 7.36 24.60
C PRO A 545 1.36 8.66 25.39
N ARG A 546 2.43 9.27 25.92
CA ARG A 546 2.36 10.56 26.64
C ARG A 546 1.95 11.71 25.73
N THR A 547 2.27 11.64 24.44
CA THR A 547 1.84 12.62 23.43
C THR A 547 0.31 12.68 23.32
N TYR A 548 -0.36 11.56 23.59
CA TYR A 548 -1.83 11.44 23.65
C TYR A 548 -2.40 11.70 25.07
N GLY A 549 -1.57 12.07 26.04
CA GLY A 549 -2.00 12.43 27.39
C GLY A 549 -2.11 11.27 28.38
N ILE A 550 -1.61 10.06 28.05
CA ILE A 550 -1.59 8.94 29.00
C ILE A 550 -0.51 9.19 30.07
N SER A 551 -0.85 8.97 31.33
CA SER A 551 0.05 9.18 32.47
C SER A 551 1.13 8.10 32.58
N GLU A 552 2.29 8.46 33.14
CA GLU A 552 3.45 7.57 33.29
C GLU A 552 3.15 6.35 34.20
N ASP A 553 2.30 6.54 35.19
CA ASP A 553 1.77 5.51 36.08
C ASP A 553 0.99 4.44 35.32
N ILE A 554 0.17 4.81 34.34
CA ILE A 554 -0.52 3.83 33.49
C ILE A 554 0.46 3.18 32.52
N ILE A 555 1.33 3.96 31.87
CA ILE A 555 2.31 3.47 30.89
C ILE A 555 3.22 2.39 31.48
N SER A 556 3.68 2.58 32.73
CA SER A 556 4.54 1.62 33.41
C SER A 556 3.81 0.38 33.95
N GLN A 557 2.47 0.43 34.06
CA GLN A 557 1.66 -0.65 34.64
C GLN A 557 1.14 -1.65 33.60
N VAL A 558 0.78 -1.19 32.40
CA VAL A 558 0.00 -1.98 31.44
C VAL A 558 0.84 -2.55 30.29
N ASP A 559 0.34 -3.58 29.62
CA ASP A 559 0.95 -4.08 28.37
C ASP A 559 0.78 -3.04 27.22
N PRO A 560 1.74 -2.92 26.28
CA PRO A 560 1.63 -2.02 25.13
C PRO A 560 0.31 -2.09 24.35
N ILE A 561 -0.31 -3.27 24.23
CA ILE A 561 -1.60 -3.39 23.53
C ILE A 561 -2.73 -2.59 24.19
N THR A 562 -2.66 -2.42 25.52
CA THR A 562 -3.62 -1.61 26.28
C THR A 562 -3.46 -0.15 25.92
N LEU A 563 -2.22 0.34 25.77
CA LEU A 563 -1.93 1.72 25.39
C LEU A 563 -2.47 2.04 24.00
N TYR A 564 -2.25 1.15 23.03
CA TYR A 564 -2.81 1.30 21.68
C TYR A 564 -4.34 1.36 21.70
N SER A 565 -4.97 0.53 22.53
CA SER A 565 -6.43 0.44 22.63
C SER A 565 -7.06 1.62 23.34
N LEU A 566 -6.41 2.19 24.36
CA LEU A 566 -6.84 3.43 25.01
C LEU A 566 -6.84 4.59 24.01
N ILE A 567 -5.75 4.75 23.26
CA ILE A 567 -5.63 5.81 22.24
C ILE A 567 -6.67 5.62 21.13
N CYS A 568 -6.79 4.40 20.60
CA CYS A 568 -7.81 4.12 19.59
C CYS A 568 -9.23 4.34 20.13
N THR A 569 -9.50 4.06 21.41
CA THR A 569 -10.84 4.30 21.97
C THR A 569 -11.15 5.78 21.98
N VAL A 570 -10.20 6.61 22.44
CA VAL A 570 -10.37 8.07 22.45
C VAL A 570 -10.55 8.59 21.02
N GLU A 571 -9.71 8.20 20.07
CA GLU A 571 -9.84 8.65 18.68
C GLU A 571 -11.13 8.16 18.00
N ALA A 572 -11.64 6.96 18.33
CA ALA A 572 -12.88 6.43 17.77
C ALA A 572 -14.12 7.13 18.33
N LEU A 573 -14.10 7.50 19.61
CA LEU A 573 -15.15 8.33 20.21
C LEU A 573 -15.09 9.75 19.63
N PHE A 574 -13.89 10.31 19.48
CA PHE A 574 -13.71 11.64 18.90
C PHE A 574 -14.15 11.71 17.43
N SER A 575 -13.89 10.67 16.63
CA SER A 575 -14.42 10.59 15.26
C SER A 575 -15.93 10.37 15.20
N ALA A 576 -16.55 9.87 16.29
CA ALA A 576 -18.00 9.88 16.47
C ALA A 576 -18.56 11.22 16.99
N GLY A 577 -17.72 12.24 17.21
CA GLY A 577 -18.13 13.51 17.81
C GLY A 577 -18.35 13.47 19.32
N ILE A 578 -17.94 12.39 19.99
CA ILE A 578 -18.05 12.21 21.44
C ILE A 578 -16.74 12.65 22.10
N THR A 579 -16.80 13.75 22.86
CA THR A 579 -15.63 14.29 23.58
C THR A 579 -15.55 13.76 25.02
N ASP A 580 -16.70 13.64 25.68
CA ASP A 580 -16.84 13.00 26.99
C ASP A 580 -17.67 11.70 26.81
N PRO A 581 -17.11 10.51 27.06
CA PRO A 581 -17.83 9.25 26.95
C PRO A 581 -19.15 9.21 27.75
N TYR A 582 -19.27 9.99 28.82
CA TYR A 582 -20.46 10.01 29.67
C TYR A 582 -21.65 10.71 29.03
N GLU A 583 -21.46 11.44 27.93
CA GLU A 583 -22.55 11.98 27.12
C GLU A 583 -23.53 10.89 26.66
N VAL A 584 -23.02 9.69 26.37
CA VAL A 584 -23.81 8.53 25.95
C VAL A 584 -24.90 8.19 26.99
N TYR A 585 -24.61 8.36 28.29
CA TYR A 585 -25.55 8.02 29.37
C TYR A 585 -26.71 9.01 29.55
N LYS A 586 -26.72 10.12 28.82
CA LYS A 586 -27.91 10.98 28.72
C LYS A 586 -29.02 10.33 27.87
N TYR A 587 -28.64 9.40 26.99
CA TYR A 587 -29.53 8.78 26.00
C TYR A 587 -29.81 7.31 26.29
N ILE A 588 -28.88 6.61 26.96
CA ILE A 588 -29.01 5.19 27.30
C ILE A 588 -28.67 4.92 28.76
N HIS A 589 -29.12 3.80 29.30
CA HIS A 589 -28.70 3.38 30.64
C HIS A 589 -27.26 2.85 30.62
N ALA A 590 -26.53 2.96 31.73
CA ALA A 590 -25.13 2.49 31.84
C ALA A 590 -24.93 1.00 31.54
N SER A 591 -26.00 0.20 31.60
CA SER A 591 -25.99 -1.22 31.23
C SER A 591 -26.13 -1.48 29.73
N GLU A 592 -26.41 -0.46 28.92
CA GLU A 592 -26.65 -0.59 27.48
C GLU A 592 -25.41 -0.20 26.64
N LEU A 593 -24.28 0.11 27.29
CA LEU A 593 -22.98 0.34 26.65
C LEU A 593 -22.13 -0.93 26.77
N GLY A 594 -21.90 -1.62 25.65
CA GLY A 594 -21.09 -2.83 25.59
C GLY A 594 -19.64 -2.58 25.19
N ASN A 595 -18.74 -3.46 25.62
CA ASN A 595 -17.34 -3.50 25.21
C ASN A 595 -17.01 -4.87 24.63
N CYS A 596 -16.70 -4.91 23.34
CA CYS A 596 -16.40 -6.12 22.59
C CYS A 596 -14.98 -6.15 22.02
N ILE A 597 -14.05 -5.34 22.54
CA ILE A 597 -12.66 -5.31 22.07
C ILE A 597 -12.06 -6.71 22.23
N GLY A 598 -11.46 -7.23 21.15
CA GLY A 598 -10.82 -8.55 21.10
C GLY A 598 -9.32 -8.49 20.84
N THR A 599 -8.65 -9.61 21.05
CA THR A 599 -7.23 -9.83 20.73
C THR A 599 -7.02 -11.27 20.30
N GLY A 600 -6.04 -11.51 19.41
CA GLY A 600 -5.70 -12.86 18.98
C GLY A 600 -4.94 -13.64 20.05
N VAL A 601 -4.04 -12.97 20.79
CA VAL A 601 -3.11 -13.63 21.73
C VAL A 601 -3.10 -13.01 23.14
N GLY A 602 -3.49 -11.75 23.30
CA GLY A 602 -3.39 -11.01 24.57
C GLY A 602 -2.07 -10.26 24.75
N GLY A 603 -1.79 -9.82 25.98
CA GLY A 603 -0.59 -9.04 26.33
C GLY A 603 0.69 -9.88 26.25
N VAL A 604 1.30 -9.90 25.07
CA VAL A 604 2.43 -10.78 24.76
C VAL A 604 3.74 -10.31 25.37
N ALA A 605 3.92 -9.00 25.55
CA ALA A 605 5.10 -8.45 26.23
C ALA A 605 5.07 -8.84 27.72
N SER A 606 3.92 -8.66 28.39
CA SER A 606 3.71 -9.12 29.76
C SER A 606 3.82 -10.66 29.89
N ALA A 607 3.33 -11.42 28.91
CA ALA A 607 3.49 -12.88 28.90
C ALA A 607 4.97 -13.29 28.79
N ALA A 608 5.77 -12.62 27.95
CA ALA A 608 7.20 -12.87 27.84
C ALA A 608 7.93 -12.55 29.16
N GLN A 609 7.58 -11.45 29.83
CA GLN A 609 8.11 -11.14 31.15
C GLN A 609 7.73 -12.19 32.21
N MET A 610 6.48 -12.66 32.20
CA MET A 610 5.99 -13.67 33.13
C MET A 610 6.69 -15.01 32.96
N TYR A 611 6.74 -15.55 31.74
CA TYR A 611 7.29 -16.88 31.48
C TYR A 611 8.81 -16.89 31.39
N LYS A 612 9.39 -15.98 30.61
CA LYS A 612 10.84 -15.92 30.37
C LYS A 612 11.52 -15.00 31.38
N GLY A 613 11.07 -13.75 31.52
CA GLY A 613 11.70 -12.77 32.42
C GLY A 613 11.83 -13.27 33.86
N ARG A 614 10.75 -13.80 34.44
CA ARG A 614 10.74 -14.32 35.81
C ARG A 614 11.61 -15.58 35.99
N SER A 615 11.64 -16.44 34.98
CA SER A 615 12.50 -17.64 34.98
C SER A 615 14.00 -17.31 34.99
N MET A 616 14.37 -16.14 34.47
CA MET A 616 15.72 -15.59 34.49
C MET A 616 15.98 -14.64 35.66
N GLU A 617 15.10 -14.62 36.68
CA GLU A 617 15.18 -13.72 37.84
C GLU A 617 15.29 -12.22 37.48
N ARG A 618 14.70 -11.81 36.35
CA ARG A 618 14.55 -10.38 36.04
C ARG A 618 13.52 -9.74 36.96
N ASP A 619 13.65 -8.44 37.18
CA ASP A 619 12.63 -7.66 37.88
C ASP A 619 11.37 -7.57 37.01
N VAL A 620 10.26 -8.11 37.50
CA VAL A 620 8.98 -8.17 36.78
C VAL A 620 7.86 -7.81 37.75
N PRO A 621 6.89 -6.95 37.35
CA PRO A 621 5.76 -6.57 38.20
C PRO A 621 5.02 -7.77 38.80
N LYS A 622 4.63 -7.69 40.08
CA LYS A 622 4.01 -8.83 40.78
C LYS A 622 2.64 -9.21 40.21
N ASP A 623 1.96 -8.23 39.62
CA ASP A 623 0.66 -8.29 38.99
C ASP A 623 0.70 -8.51 37.47
N VAL A 624 1.88 -8.78 36.88
CA VAL A 624 2.05 -9.02 35.43
C VAL A 624 1.06 -10.01 34.83
N LEU A 625 0.59 -10.99 35.61
CA LEU A 625 -0.41 -11.96 35.19
C LEU A 625 -1.70 -11.27 34.69
N GLN A 626 -2.14 -10.18 35.32
CA GLN A 626 -3.37 -9.49 34.95
C GLN A 626 -3.28 -8.95 33.51
N GLU A 627 -2.11 -8.46 33.10
CA GLU A 627 -1.87 -7.88 31.78
C GLU A 627 -1.75 -8.95 30.68
N THR A 628 -1.63 -10.23 31.04
CA THR A 628 -1.62 -11.33 30.07
C THR A 628 -3.02 -11.72 29.59
N PHE A 629 -4.08 -11.38 30.34
CA PHE A 629 -5.44 -11.80 29.99
C PHE A 629 -5.98 -10.99 28.81
N LEU A 630 -6.67 -11.70 27.91
CA LEU A 630 -7.19 -11.12 26.68
C LEU A 630 -8.22 -10.01 26.93
N ASN A 631 -9.01 -10.13 28.00
CA ASN A 631 -10.06 -9.17 28.34
C ASN A 631 -9.57 -7.96 29.16
N THR A 632 -8.31 -7.96 29.61
CA THR A 632 -7.75 -6.86 30.42
C THR A 632 -7.70 -5.55 29.64
N VAL A 633 -7.45 -5.62 28.32
CA VAL A 633 -7.53 -4.46 27.42
C VAL A 633 -8.90 -3.76 27.51
N GLY A 634 -9.98 -4.53 27.36
CA GLY A 634 -11.34 -4.00 27.48
C GLY A 634 -11.67 -3.52 28.91
N ALA A 635 -11.11 -4.17 29.93
CA ALA A 635 -11.27 -3.76 31.32
C ALA A 635 -10.64 -2.39 31.60
N TRP A 636 -9.40 -2.15 31.16
CA TRP A 636 -8.72 -0.87 31.30
C TRP A 636 -9.47 0.27 30.59
N VAL A 637 -9.95 0.02 29.37
CA VAL A 637 -10.80 0.98 28.65
C VAL A 637 -12.07 1.33 29.45
N ASN A 638 -12.71 0.33 30.05
CA ASN A 638 -13.90 0.60 30.87
C ASN A 638 -13.55 1.34 32.18
N MET A 639 -12.44 0.99 32.83
CA MET A 639 -12.01 1.59 34.10
C MET A 639 -11.57 3.05 33.95
N LEU A 640 -10.94 3.41 32.83
CA LEU A 640 -10.36 4.73 32.63
C LEU A 640 -11.29 5.69 31.86
N LEU A 641 -12.15 5.19 30.97
CA LEU A 641 -12.92 6.04 30.05
C LEU A 641 -14.43 5.86 30.19
N LEU A 642 -14.93 4.63 30.11
CA LEU A 642 -16.37 4.40 29.86
C LEU A 642 -17.19 4.31 31.15
N SER A 643 -16.68 3.65 32.18
CA SER A 643 -17.41 3.36 33.43
C SER A 643 -18.79 2.71 33.22
N SER A 644 -18.92 1.84 32.22
CA SER A 644 -20.18 1.18 31.90
C SER A 644 -20.45 -0.04 32.79
N ASN A 645 -21.73 -0.39 32.95
CA ASN A 645 -22.18 -1.65 33.54
C ASN A 645 -22.77 -2.61 32.48
N GLY A 646 -22.46 -2.38 31.20
CA GLY A 646 -22.97 -3.19 30.12
C GLY A 646 -22.14 -4.44 29.83
N PRO A 647 -22.50 -5.19 28.78
CA PRO A 647 -21.84 -6.45 28.45
C PRO A 647 -20.37 -6.26 28.05
N ILE A 648 -19.47 -7.06 28.62
CA ILE A 648 -18.08 -7.19 28.16
C ILE A 648 -17.89 -8.58 27.55
N ARG A 649 -17.65 -8.64 26.24
CA ARG A 649 -17.46 -9.89 25.49
C ARG A 649 -16.22 -9.78 24.62
N THR A 650 -15.11 -10.33 25.08
CA THR A 650 -13.81 -10.29 24.38
C THR A 650 -13.65 -11.53 23.49
N PRO A 651 -13.83 -11.42 22.16
CA PRO A 651 -13.67 -12.55 21.24
C PRO A 651 -12.19 -12.88 20.97
N VAL A 652 -11.96 -14.12 20.51
CA VAL A 652 -10.64 -14.65 20.15
C VAL A 652 -10.75 -15.44 18.85
N GLY A 653 -10.77 -14.71 17.74
CA GLY A 653 -10.91 -15.24 16.38
C GLY A 653 -9.58 -15.35 15.61
N ALA A 654 -8.44 -15.35 16.32
CA ALA A 654 -7.10 -15.25 15.74
C ALA A 654 -7.00 -14.07 14.75
N CYS A 655 -6.67 -14.33 13.48
CA CYS A 655 -6.53 -13.28 12.45
C CYS A 655 -7.86 -12.57 12.09
N ALA A 656 -9.00 -13.14 12.49
CA ALA A 656 -10.34 -12.63 12.20
C ALA A 656 -11.04 -12.01 13.44
N THR A 657 -10.33 -11.85 14.57
CA THR A 657 -10.89 -11.38 15.84
C THR A 657 -11.69 -10.08 15.70
N ALA A 658 -11.20 -9.08 14.97
CA ALA A 658 -11.93 -7.83 14.78
C ALA A 658 -13.30 -8.00 14.10
N ILE A 659 -13.45 -8.96 13.17
CA ILE A 659 -14.75 -9.24 12.53
C ILE A 659 -15.67 -10.04 13.47
N GLU A 660 -15.12 -10.94 14.28
CA GLU A 660 -15.89 -11.64 15.32
C GLU A 660 -16.36 -10.67 16.43
N SER A 661 -15.58 -9.64 16.74
CA SER A 661 -15.97 -8.53 17.62
C SER A 661 -17.17 -7.76 17.06
N LEU A 662 -17.14 -7.45 15.77
CA LEU A 662 -18.26 -6.81 15.08
C LEU A 662 -19.53 -7.68 15.09
N ASP A 663 -19.38 -8.99 14.86
CA ASP A 663 -20.48 -9.97 14.95
C ASP A 663 -21.07 -10.04 16.36
N THR A 664 -20.21 -10.03 17.38
CA THR A 664 -20.62 -10.03 18.79
C THR A 664 -21.44 -8.79 19.15
N ALA A 665 -21.02 -7.61 18.69
CA ALA A 665 -21.76 -6.37 18.93
C ALA A 665 -23.08 -6.31 18.17
N HIS A 666 -23.09 -6.79 16.92
CA HIS A 666 -24.33 -6.94 16.17
C HIS A 666 -25.33 -7.81 16.96
N ASP A 667 -24.91 -8.95 17.50
CA ASP A 667 -25.77 -9.81 18.32
C ASP A 667 -26.25 -9.13 19.61
N LEU A 668 -25.38 -8.38 20.31
CA LEU A 668 -25.76 -7.64 21.51
C LEU A 668 -26.82 -6.58 21.21
N ILE A 669 -26.66 -5.84 20.11
CA ILE A 669 -27.59 -4.82 19.66
C ILE A 669 -28.92 -5.45 19.23
N MET A 670 -28.87 -6.47 18.37
CA MET A 670 -30.08 -7.12 17.86
C MET A 670 -30.87 -7.87 18.93
N THR A 671 -30.24 -8.22 20.07
CA THR A 671 -30.92 -8.82 21.23
C THR A 671 -31.31 -7.82 22.31
N GLY A 672 -31.07 -6.52 22.10
CA GLY A 672 -31.41 -5.45 23.04
C GLY A 672 -30.56 -5.44 24.32
N LYS A 673 -29.41 -6.12 24.33
CA LYS A 673 -28.49 -6.15 25.47
C LYS A 673 -27.58 -4.92 25.53
N ALA A 674 -27.40 -4.26 24.40
CA ALA A 674 -26.67 -3.00 24.27
C ALA A 674 -27.30 -2.16 23.16
N LYS A 675 -27.12 -0.84 23.23
CA LYS A 675 -27.46 0.09 22.15
C LYS A 675 -26.24 0.79 21.59
N PHE A 676 -25.12 0.74 22.32
CA PHE A 676 -23.82 1.27 21.96
C PHE A 676 -22.77 0.22 22.27
N CYS A 677 -21.81 -0.01 21.39
CA CYS A 677 -20.75 -1.00 21.56
C CYS A 677 -19.43 -0.47 21.00
N LEU A 678 -18.36 -0.61 21.78
CA LEU A 678 -16.98 -0.52 21.28
C LEU A 678 -16.56 -1.88 20.74
N VAL A 679 -16.05 -1.91 19.51
CA VAL A 679 -15.67 -3.13 18.79
C VAL A 679 -14.30 -2.96 18.14
N GLY A 680 -13.67 -4.07 17.78
CA GLY A 680 -12.42 -4.06 17.03
C GLY A 680 -11.42 -5.10 17.54
N GLY A 681 -10.15 -4.86 17.25
CA GLY A 681 -9.08 -5.78 17.62
C GLY A 681 -7.74 -5.11 17.84
N VAL A 682 -6.90 -5.74 18.66
CA VAL A 682 -5.52 -5.35 18.93
C VAL A 682 -4.62 -6.58 19.03
N ASP A 683 -3.39 -6.49 18.55
CA ASP A 683 -2.32 -7.44 18.83
C ASP A 683 -0.96 -6.76 18.67
N ASP A 684 0.04 -7.21 19.45
CA ASP A 684 1.41 -6.72 19.36
C ASP A 684 2.34 -7.63 18.56
N LEU A 685 3.52 -7.12 18.20
CA LEU A 685 4.64 -7.88 17.66
C LEU A 685 5.64 -8.20 18.79
N GLU A 686 6.18 -9.41 18.83
CA GLU A 686 7.10 -9.83 19.87
C GLU A 686 8.08 -10.91 19.35
N GLU A 687 9.30 -10.93 19.88
CA GLU A 687 10.42 -11.80 19.46
C GLU A 687 10.02 -13.29 19.31
N HIS A 688 9.34 -13.85 20.31
CA HIS A 688 8.94 -15.25 20.35
C HIS A 688 7.81 -15.54 19.37
N MET A 689 6.84 -14.65 19.28
CA MET A 689 5.72 -14.80 18.36
C MET A 689 6.18 -14.79 16.90
N ALA A 690 7.04 -13.83 16.53
CA ALA A 690 7.60 -13.73 15.19
C ALA A 690 8.37 -15.01 14.80
N TYR A 691 9.14 -15.54 15.75
CA TYR A 691 9.88 -16.80 15.57
C TYR A 691 8.95 -18.00 15.33
N GLU A 692 7.84 -18.10 16.08
CA GLU A 692 6.90 -19.22 15.91
C GLU A 692 6.10 -19.15 14.60
N PHE A 693 5.72 -17.96 14.13
CA PHE A 693 5.10 -17.84 12.80
C PHE A 693 6.06 -18.25 11.67
N ALA A 694 7.35 -17.96 11.82
CA ALA A 694 8.37 -18.42 10.88
C ALA A 694 8.54 -19.94 10.92
N ASN A 695 8.49 -20.58 12.10
CA ASN A 695 8.51 -22.05 12.23
C ASN A 695 7.30 -22.70 11.53
N MET A 696 6.14 -22.04 11.58
CA MET A 696 4.94 -22.44 10.83
C MET A 696 5.04 -22.17 9.32
N LYS A 697 6.07 -21.46 8.87
CA LYS A 697 6.26 -20.97 7.49
C LYS A 697 5.09 -20.11 7.01
N ALA A 698 4.51 -19.34 7.93
CA ALA A 698 3.38 -18.47 7.63
C ALA A 698 3.87 -17.08 7.17
N THR A 699 4.94 -16.58 7.79
CA THR A 699 5.57 -15.32 7.43
C THR A 699 6.47 -15.46 6.20
N ASN A 700 6.60 -14.37 5.46
CA ASN A 700 7.51 -14.26 4.33
C ASN A 700 8.97 -14.40 4.77
N ASN A 701 9.82 -15.05 3.97
CA ASN A 701 11.26 -15.09 4.22
C ASN A 701 11.91 -13.83 3.62
N ASN A 702 12.26 -12.89 4.50
CA ASN A 702 12.69 -11.55 4.13
C ASN A 702 14.07 -11.54 3.47
N GLU A 703 15.00 -12.39 3.91
CA GLU A 703 16.32 -12.53 3.29
C GLU A 703 16.23 -13.02 1.84
N LEU A 704 15.34 -13.99 1.58
CA LEU A 704 15.15 -14.52 0.23
C LEU A 704 14.56 -13.47 -0.70
N ASP A 705 13.61 -12.66 -0.22
CA ASP A 705 13.04 -11.57 -0.99
C ASP A 705 14.04 -10.43 -1.23
N ALA A 706 14.84 -10.08 -0.22
CA ALA A 706 15.93 -9.12 -0.37
C ALA A 706 16.97 -9.62 -1.40
N ALA A 707 17.28 -10.92 -1.40
CA ALA A 707 18.15 -11.53 -2.40
C ALA A 707 17.56 -11.51 -3.82
N HIS A 708 16.22 -11.43 -3.95
CA HIS A 708 15.51 -11.18 -5.21
C HIS A 708 15.33 -9.67 -5.52
N GLY A 709 16.01 -8.78 -4.78
CA GLY A 709 16.01 -7.34 -5.03
C GLY A 709 14.75 -6.62 -4.56
N ARG A 710 13.95 -7.21 -3.67
CA ARG A 710 12.78 -6.55 -3.08
C ARG A 710 13.20 -5.63 -1.95
N ALA A 711 12.66 -4.41 -1.95
CA ALA A 711 12.73 -3.56 -0.77
C ALA A 711 11.77 -4.07 0.32
N ALA A 712 12.06 -3.72 1.58
CA ALA A 712 11.26 -4.12 2.74
C ALA A 712 9.76 -3.83 2.55
N ASN A 713 9.42 -2.62 2.10
CA ASN A 713 8.05 -2.17 1.85
C ASN A 713 7.34 -2.84 0.67
N GLU A 714 8.03 -3.64 -0.14
CA GLU A 714 7.44 -4.41 -1.26
C GLU A 714 7.27 -5.91 -0.93
N MET A 715 7.67 -6.32 0.28
CA MET A 715 7.65 -7.72 0.69
C MET A 715 6.23 -8.24 0.94
N SER A 716 5.28 -7.36 1.31
CA SER A 716 3.86 -7.70 1.35
C SER A 716 3.21 -7.39 0.00
N ARG A 717 2.85 -8.43 -0.75
CA ARG A 717 2.34 -8.30 -2.12
C ARG A 717 1.18 -9.27 -2.40
N PRO A 718 0.00 -9.02 -1.80
CA PRO A 718 -1.20 -9.81 -2.07
C PRO A 718 -1.47 -9.88 -3.57
N THR A 719 -1.97 -11.03 -4.03
CA THR A 719 -2.25 -11.35 -5.46
C THR A 719 -1.06 -11.42 -6.42
N ALA A 720 0.15 -11.00 -6.03
CA ALA A 720 1.34 -11.14 -6.88
C ALA A 720 1.65 -12.62 -7.16
N SER A 721 2.16 -12.93 -8.35
CA SER A 721 2.50 -14.29 -8.77
C SER A 721 3.63 -14.91 -7.92
N ASP A 722 4.49 -14.08 -7.36
CA ASP A 722 5.67 -14.45 -6.56
C ASP A 722 5.48 -14.20 -5.06
N ARG A 723 4.24 -14.07 -4.56
CA ARG A 723 3.92 -13.94 -3.13
C ARG A 723 4.33 -15.18 -2.34
N ARG A 724 4.86 -14.99 -1.13
CA ARG A 724 5.59 -16.06 -0.39
C ARG A 724 5.23 -16.24 1.08
N GLY A 725 4.33 -15.44 1.61
CA GLY A 725 4.01 -15.41 3.03
C GLY A 725 3.49 -14.04 3.44
N PHE A 726 2.88 -13.97 4.62
CA PHE A 726 2.44 -12.69 5.15
C PHE A 726 3.59 -11.93 5.79
N LEU A 727 3.46 -10.62 5.91
CA LEU A 727 4.38 -9.80 6.67
C LEU A 727 3.73 -9.39 7.99
N GLU A 728 4.39 -9.65 9.10
CA GLU A 728 3.86 -9.35 10.42
C GLU A 728 3.75 -7.84 10.67
N SER A 729 2.75 -7.42 11.43
CA SER A 729 2.57 -6.06 11.89
C SER A 729 1.94 -6.05 13.28
N HIS A 730 1.76 -4.86 13.88
CA HIS A 730 1.14 -4.67 15.18
C HIS A 730 0.34 -3.36 15.22
N GLY A 731 -0.56 -3.29 16.19
CA GLY A 731 -1.37 -2.12 16.47
C GLY A 731 -2.81 -2.45 16.81
N CYS A 732 -3.65 -1.42 16.82
CA CYS A 732 -5.05 -1.51 17.21
C CYS A 732 -5.94 -0.87 16.15
N GLY A 733 -7.18 -1.35 16.03
CA GLY A 733 -8.22 -0.70 15.25
C GLY A 733 -9.57 -0.90 15.95
N LEU A 734 -10.31 0.18 16.15
CA LEU A 734 -11.57 0.17 16.87
C LEU A 734 -12.67 0.91 16.11
N GLN A 735 -13.91 0.51 16.35
CA GLN A 735 -15.11 1.18 15.86
C GLN A 735 -16.13 1.37 16.99
N VAL A 736 -16.90 2.43 16.87
CA VAL A 736 -18.09 2.70 17.67
C VAL A 736 -19.30 2.23 16.87
N VAL A 737 -20.03 1.25 17.39
CA VAL A 737 -21.23 0.70 16.76
C VAL A 737 -22.44 0.96 17.65
N CYS A 738 -23.51 1.53 17.10
CA CYS A 738 -24.74 1.78 17.86
C CYS A 738 -26.00 1.48 17.05
N THR A 739 -27.17 1.55 17.70
CA THR A 739 -28.44 1.52 16.96
C THR A 739 -28.57 2.78 16.12
N ALA A 740 -29.15 2.66 14.92
CA ALA A 740 -29.41 3.81 14.05
C ALA A 740 -30.31 4.83 14.76
N LYS A 741 -31.25 4.37 15.60
CA LYS A 741 -32.05 5.25 16.45
C LYS A 741 -31.18 6.06 17.42
N LEU A 742 -30.26 5.43 18.13
CA LEU A 742 -29.37 6.14 19.06
C LEU A 742 -28.48 7.15 18.33
N ALA A 743 -27.91 6.77 17.19
CA ALA A 743 -27.10 7.67 16.36
C ALA A 743 -27.88 8.94 15.97
N LEU A 744 -29.13 8.78 15.53
CA LEU A 744 -30.00 9.90 15.15
C LEU A 744 -30.44 10.73 16.35
N ASP A 745 -30.79 10.10 17.48
CA ASP A 745 -31.22 10.78 18.70
C ASP A 745 -30.07 11.64 19.29
N MET A 746 -28.82 11.17 19.19
CA MET A 746 -27.62 11.88 19.64
C MET A 746 -27.05 12.85 18.60
N GLY A 747 -27.38 12.68 17.32
CA GLY A 747 -26.78 13.45 16.22
C GLY A 747 -25.35 13.02 15.87
N LEU A 748 -25.02 11.73 16.04
CA LEU A 748 -23.70 11.18 15.69
C LEU A 748 -23.52 11.09 14.17
N PRO A 749 -22.28 11.19 13.64
CA PRO A 749 -22.01 10.85 12.26
C PRO A 749 -22.31 9.37 12.01
N VAL A 750 -22.67 9.03 10.78
CA VAL A 750 -22.94 7.64 10.37
C VAL A 750 -22.07 7.33 9.16
N TYR A 751 -21.01 6.56 9.39
CA TYR A 751 -20.04 6.18 8.36
C TYR A 751 -20.53 5.03 7.49
N GLY A 752 -21.39 4.17 8.04
CA GLY A 752 -21.92 3.03 7.31
C GLY A 752 -22.89 2.20 8.13
N ILE A 753 -23.66 1.36 7.44
CA ILE A 753 -24.62 0.44 8.05
C ILE A 753 -23.99 -0.95 8.11
N LEU A 754 -24.02 -1.58 9.28
CA LEU A 754 -23.63 -2.96 9.46
C LEU A 754 -24.76 -3.88 8.95
N ALA A 755 -24.77 -4.13 7.64
CA ALA A 755 -25.88 -4.85 7.00
C ALA A 755 -25.92 -6.34 7.38
N PHE A 756 -24.77 -6.98 7.51
CA PHE A 756 -24.65 -8.39 7.87
C PHE A 756 -23.27 -8.70 8.44
N THR A 757 -23.25 -9.56 9.46
CA THR A 757 -22.05 -10.23 9.99
C THR A 757 -22.31 -11.73 10.08
N GLY A 758 -21.24 -12.52 10.02
CA GLY A 758 -21.36 -13.94 10.23
C GLY A 758 -20.01 -14.65 10.28
N THR A 759 -19.87 -15.51 11.28
CA THR A 759 -18.72 -16.38 11.48
C THR A 759 -19.06 -17.81 11.06
N ALA A 760 -18.08 -18.54 10.52
CA ALA A 760 -18.28 -19.91 10.06
C ALA A 760 -17.01 -20.75 10.20
N SER A 761 -17.14 -21.96 10.73
CA SER A 761 -16.10 -22.98 10.66
C SER A 761 -16.14 -23.71 9.31
N ASP A 762 -15.07 -24.44 9.02
CA ASP A 762 -14.92 -25.14 7.74
C ASP A 762 -15.47 -26.58 7.79
N LYS A 763 -14.59 -27.56 7.89
CA LYS A 763 -14.90 -28.99 7.87
C LYS A 763 -13.85 -29.75 8.68
N ILE A 764 -14.07 -31.04 8.87
CA ILE A 764 -13.09 -31.93 9.50
C ILE A 764 -11.75 -31.85 8.75
N GLY A 765 -10.68 -31.62 9.50
CA GLY A 765 -9.31 -31.50 9.00
C GLY A 765 -8.29 -31.72 10.10
N ARG A 766 -7.01 -31.78 9.72
CA ARG A 766 -5.86 -31.91 10.66
C ARG A 766 -4.85 -30.78 10.53
N SER A 767 -5.07 -29.85 9.60
CA SER A 767 -4.24 -28.66 9.44
C SER A 767 -5.03 -27.48 10.01
N VAL A 768 -4.66 -27.06 11.22
CA VAL A 768 -5.28 -25.91 11.92
C VAL A 768 -5.17 -24.60 11.12
N PRO A 769 -4.02 -24.23 10.50
CA PRO A 769 -3.89 -22.95 9.81
C PRO A 769 -4.41 -22.95 8.36
N ALA A 770 -4.97 -24.06 7.87
CA ALA A 770 -5.42 -24.15 6.49
C ALA A 770 -6.72 -23.33 6.32
N PRO A 771 -6.76 -22.32 5.42
CA PRO A 771 -7.98 -21.58 5.15
C PRO A 771 -8.97 -22.48 4.40
N GLY A 772 -10.23 -22.49 4.83
CA GLY A 772 -11.31 -23.18 4.13
C GLY A 772 -12.39 -22.26 3.60
N LYS A 773 -13.56 -22.84 3.33
CA LYS A 773 -14.67 -22.21 2.58
C LYS A 773 -15.95 -22.11 3.40
N GLY A 774 -15.86 -22.15 4.73
CA GLY A 774 -16.99 -22.13 5.66
C GLY A 774 -17.92 -20.96 5.42
N VAL A 775 -17.35 -19.77 5.14
CA VAL A 775 -18.10 -18.53 4.84
C VAL A 775 -19.05 -18.63 3.63
N MET A 776 -18.98 -19.69 2.82
CA MET A 776 -20.00 -19.98 1.79
C MET A 776 -21.40 -20.19 2.38
N VAL A 777 -21.54 -20.49 3.67
CA VAL A 777 -22.85 -20.58 4.33
C VAL A 777 -23.62 -19.25 4.32
N ASN A 778 -22.92 -18.12 4.16
CA ASN A 778 -23.53 -16.79 4.13
C ASN A 778 -24.28 -16.51 2.81
N VAL A 779 -24.06 -17.33 1.79
CA VAL A 779 -24.81 -17.29 0.53
C VAL A 779 -25.76 -18.48 0.37
N LYS A 780 -26.00 -19.28 1.41
CA LYS A 780 -26.87 -20.46 1.29
C LYS A 780 -28.30 -20.05 0.92
N GLU A 781 -28.77 -20.49 -0.24
CA GLU A 781 -30.18 -20.38 -0.62
C GLU A 781 -30.63 -21.62 -1.40
N ARG A 782 -31.88 -22.02 -1.18
CA ARG A 782 -32.54 -23.07 -1.94
C ARG A 782 -33.08 -22.46 -3.23
N PRO A 783 -32.72 -23.01 -4.41
CA PRO A 783 -33.31 -22.57 -5.66
C PRO A 783 -34.82 -22.78 -5.67
N ALA A 784 -35.56 -21.75 -6.08
CA ALA A 784 -37.00 -21.77 -6.30
C ALA A 784 -37.31 -21.36 -7.74
N ALA A 785 -38.47 -21.77 -8.27
CA ALA A 785 -38.89 -21.41 -9.63
C ALA A 785 -39.19 -19.91 -9.79
N PHE A 786 -39.55 -19.25 -8.69
CA PHE A 786 -39.86 -17.83 -8.62
C PHE A 786 -39.18 -17.22 -7.40
N ALA A 787 -38.82 -15.94 -7.50
CA ALA A 787 -38.26 -15.20 -6.36
C ALA A 787 -39.30 -15.08 -5.24
N SER A 788 -38.86 -15.21 -3.99
CA SER A 788 -39.72 -14.99 -2.82
C SER A 788 -40.33 -13.59 -2.89
N PRO A 789 -41.65 -13.43 -2.65
CA PRO A 789 -42.30 -12.11 -2.59
C PRO A 789 -41.65 -11.17 -1.58
N LEU A 790 -40.99 -11.70 -0.53
CA LEU A 790 -40.28 -10.90 0.47
C LEU A 790 -39.09 -10.13 -0.11
N LEU A 791 -38.52 -10.56 -1.24
CA LEU A 791 -37.48 -9.77 -1.93
C LEU A 791 -38.05 -8.51 -2.58
N SER A 792 -39.37 -8.45 -2.84
CA SER A 792 -40.03 -7.25 -3.36
C SER A 792 -40.32 -6.26 -2.23
N LEU A 793 -39.69 -5.08 -2.29
CA LEU A 793 -39.97 -3.98 -1.37
C LEU A 793 -41.45 -3.56 -1.40
N ASP A 794 -42.07 -3.55 -2.58
CA ASP A 794 -43.49 -3.20 -2.73
C ASP A 794 -44.41 -4.23 -2.04
N TYR A 795 -44.07 -5.53 -2.08
CA TYR A 795 -44.79 -6.55 -1.31
C TYR A 795 -44.66 -6.29 0.20
N ARG A 796 -43.44 -6.10 0.70
CA ARG A 796 -43.18 -5.83 2.13
C ARG A 796 -43.91 -4.57 2.60
N ARG A 797 -43.90 -3.49 1.80
CA ARG A 797 -44.65 -2.24 2.06
C ARG A 797 -46.14 -2.51 2.26
N ARG A 798 -46.77 -3.32 1.39
CA ARG A 798 -48.19 -3.67 1.55
C ARG A 798 -48.46 -4.43 2.84
N GLN A 799 -47.58 -5.37 3.22
CA GLN A 799 -47.72 -6.11 4.47
C GLN A 799 -47.58 -5.22 5.71
N VAL A 800 -46.58 -4.34 5.74
CA VAL A 800 -46.39 -3.34 6.82
C VAL A 800 -47.60 -2.42 6.92
N ALA A 801 -48.10 -1.88 5.81
CA ALA A 801 -49.28 -1.03 5.80
C ALA A 801 -50.53 -1.76 6.32
N SER A 802 -50.68 -3.05 6.00
CA SER A 802 -51.77 -3.87 6.53
C SER A 802 -51.65 -4.10 8.03
N ARG A 803 -50.44 -4.39 8.53
CA ARG A 803 -50.19 -4.55 9.97
C ARG A 803 -50.42 -3.25 10.74
N ARG A 804 -49.99 -2.10 10.20
CA ARG A 804 -50.25 -0.78 10.80
C ARG A 804 -51.74 -0.51 11.00
N ARG A 805 -52.59 -0.86 10.01
CA ARG A 805 -54.06 -0.76 10.17
C ARG A 805 -54.57 -1.63 11.31
N GLN A 806 -54.13 -2.89 11.39
CA GLN A 806 -54.53 -3.81 12.46
C GLN A 806 -54.10 -3.32 13.85
N ILE A 807 -52.90 -2.75 13.97
CA ILE A 807 -52.40 -2.18 15.23
C ILE A 807 -53.20 -0.94 15.64
N HIS A 808 -53.59 -0.12 14.65
CA HIS A 808 -54.45 1.03 14.90
C HIS A 808 -55.83 0.61 15.41
N GLU A 809 -56.46 -0.38 14.77
CA GLU A 809 -57.74 -0.96 15.21
C GLU A 809 -57.63 -1.57 16.63
N PHE A 810 -56.55 -2.30 16.92
CA PHE A 810 -56.27 -2.82 18.27
C PHE A 810 -56.20 -1.69 19.31
N LYS A 811 -55.47 -0.62 19.01
CA LYS A 811 -55.32 0.53 19.91
C LYS A 811 -56.65 1.21 20.20
N GLU A 812 -57.49 1.42 19.17
CA GLU A 812 -58.82 2.02 19.36
C GLU A 812 -59.72 1.14 20.23
N LEU A 813 -59.66 -0.18 20.03
CA LEU A 813 -60.45 -1.15 20.80
C LEU A 813 -60.03 -1.21 22.28
N GLU A 814 -58.73 -1.24 22.57
CA GLU A 814 -58.20 -1.20 23.95
C GLU A 814 -58.59 0.10 24.67
N LEU A 815 -58.52 1.24 23.99
CA LEU A 815 -58.93 2.53 24.56
C LEU A 815 -60.43 2.57 24.85
N ALA A 816 -61.26 1.98 23.98
CA ALA A 816 -62.70 1.90 24.22
C ALA A 816 -63.04 1.00 25.41
N GLN A 817 -62.33 -0.12 25.59
CA GLN A 817 -62.53 -1.04 26.72
C GLN A 817 -62.03 -0.47 28.06
N LEU A 818 -61.08 0.46 28.04
CA LEU A 818 -60.56 1.09 29.26
C LEU A 818 -61.64 1.82 30.05
N ASP A 819 -62.63 2.42 29.37
CA ASP A 819 -63.74 3.13 30.02
C ASP A 819 -64.60 2.15 30.84
N ASP A 820 -64.90 0.99 30.26
CA ASP A 820 -65.64 -0.08 30.93
C ASP A 820 -64.81 -0.70 32.07
N GLU A 821 -63.50 -0.92 31.86
CA GLU A 821 -62.56 -1.42 32.86
C GLU A 821 -62.59 -0.54 34.12
N ILE A 822 -62.43 0.78 33.95
CA ILE A 822 -62.44 1.75 35.07
C ILE A 822 -63.80 1.73 35.79
N ALA A 823 -64.91 1.69 35.05
CA ALA A 823 -66.25 1.66 35.64
C ALA A 823 -66.48 0.43 36.55
N THR A 824 -65.81 -0.70 36.27
CA THR A 824 -65.94 -1.93 37.07
C THR A 824 -65.08 -1.97 38.33
N MET A 825 -64.06 -1.12 38.47
CA MET A 825 -63.09 -1.19 39.57
C MET A 825 -63.52 -0.49 40.87
N ASP A 826 -64.67 0.21 40.90
CA ASP A 826 -65.24 0.96 42.05
C ASP A 826 -64.20 1.82 42.81
N MET A 827 -63.47 2.65 42.05
CA MET A 827 -62.41 3.52 42.56
C MET A 827 -62.87 4.98 42.68
N GLY A 828 -62.30 5.72 43.63
CA GLY A 828 -62.54 7.17 43.72
C GLY A 828 -62.07 7.94 42.47
N GLU A 829 -62.61 9.14 42.23
CA GLU A 829 -62.35 9.92 41.00
C GLU A 829 -60.85 10.16 40.72
N ASN A 830 -60.04 10.46 41.74
CA ASN A 830 -58.63 10.77 41.56
C ASN A 830 -57.82 9.53 41.16
N ALA A 831 -58.08 8.39 41.80
CA ALA A 831 -57.44 7.12 41.47
C ALA A 831 -57.84 6.62 40.07
N SER A 832 -59.09 6.86 39.65
CA SER A 832 -59.56 6.54 38.30
C SER A 832 -58.82 7.34 37.22
N ARG A 833 -58.51 8.63 37.46
CA ARG A 833 -57.72 9.45 36.52
C ARG A 833 -56.26 8.99 36.44
N GLU A 834 -55.63 8.69 37.57
CA GLU A 834 -54.25 8.18 37.61
C GLU A 834 -54.15 6.82 36.89
N TYR A 835 -55.09 5.91 37.15
CA TYR A 835 -55.15 4.61 36.49
C TYR A 835 -55.37 4.73 34.98
N ARG A 836 -56.28 5.61 34.54
CA ARG A 836 -56.48 5.91 33.12
C ARG A 836 -55.19 6.35 32.44
N ALA A 837 -54.49 7.35 33.02
CA ALA A 837 -53.24 7.85 32.44
C ALA A 837 -52.17 6.75 32.31
N TYR A 838 -52.03 5.91 33.35
CA TYR A 838 -51.15 4.74 33.33
C TYR A 838 -51.52 3.74 32.22
N ARG A 839 -52.80 3.37 32.11
CA ARG A 839 -53.27 2.42 31.10
C ARG A 839 -53.19 2.97 29.69
N GLU A 840 -53.54 4.23 29.47
CA GLU A 840 -53.38 4.89 28.18
C GLU A 840 -51.91 4.86 27.75
N GLN A 841 -50.98 5.25 28.64
CA GLN A 841 -49.54 5.17 28.38
C GLN A 841 -49.11 3.73 28.02
N HIS A 842 -49.61 2.73 28.73
CA HIS A 842 -49.35 1.32 28.41
C HIS A 842 -49.89 0.92 27.03
N ILE A 843 -51.12 1.30 26.67
CA ILE A 843 -51.71 0.99 25.35
C ILE A 843 -50.91 1.66 24.23
N HIS A 844 -50.49 2.92 24.43
CA HIS A 844 -49.62 3.62 23.49
C HIS A 844 -48.26 2.93 23.33
N ALA A 845 -47.63 2.52 24.43
CA ALA A 845 -46.36 1.81 24.41
C ALA A 845 -46.48 0.44 23.70
N GLU A 846 -47.56 -0.30 23.98
CA GLU A 846 -47.82 -1.60 23.34
C GLU A 846 -48.09 -1.46 21.84
N ALA A 847 -48.83 -0.44 21.41
CA ALA A 847 -49.03 -0.15 19.99
C ALA A 847 -47.70 0.16 19.27
N SER A 848 -46.84 0.99 19.88
CA SER A 848 -45.51 1.28 19.35
C SER A 848 -44.63 0.03 19.29
N ARG A 849 -44.68 -0.82 20.32
CA ARG A 849 -43.96 -2.11 20.34
C ARG A 849 -44.42 -3.02 19.20
N GLN A 850 -45.73 -3.15 18.98
CA GLN A 850 -46.27 -3.95 17.88
C GLN A 850 -45.90 -3.39 16.50
N GLU A 851 -45.79 -2.06 16.35
CA GLU A 851 -45.31 -1.44 15.12
C GLU A 851 -43.83 -1.78 14.86
N SER A 852 -42.97 -1.63 15.87
CA SER A 852 -41.57 -2.07 15.77
C SER A 852 -41.45 -3.57 15.46
N ASP A 853 -42.26 -4.43 16.06
CA ASP A 853 -42.25 -5.87 15.77
C ASP A 853 -42.67 -6.16 14.31
N ALA A 854 -43.67 -5.44 13.79
CA ALA A 854 -44.07 -5.56 12.38
C ALA A 854 -42.97 -5.07 11.42
N LEU A 855 -42.30 -3.96 11.76
CA LEU A 855 -41.15 -3.44 11.01
C LEU A 855 -39.97 -4.41 11.05
N ARG A 856 -39.67 -5.02 12.21
CA ARG A 856 -38.62 -6.05 12.29
C ARG A 856 -38.95 -7.24 11.41
N ALA A 857 -40.19 -7.72 11.44
CA ALA A 857 -40.60 -8.90 10.68
C ALA A 857 -40.53 -8.69 9.15
N PHE A 858 -40.93 -7.52 8.65
CA PHE A 858 -41.01 -7.23 7.21
C PHE A 858 -39.95 -6.25 6.70
N GLY A 859 -39.13 -5.69 7.56
CA GLY A 859 -38.10 -4.70 7.24
C GLY A 859 -36.72 -5.28 7.42
N ASN A 860 -36.40 -5.70 8.64
CA ASN A 860 -35.05 -6.07 9.05
C ASN A 860 -34.78 -7.57 8.93
N ASN A 861 -35.71 -8.42 9.38
CA ASN A 861 -35.48 -9.84 9.66
C ASN A 861 -36.25 -10.81 8.75
N PHE A 862 -36.89 -10.32 7.69
CA PHE A 862 -37.74 -11.14 6.80
C PHE A 862 -37.00 -12.33 6.14
N TRP A 863 -35.67 -12.26 6.08
CA TRP A 863 -34.78 -13.25 5.48
C TRP A 863 -34.15 -14.20 6.52
N ARG A 864 -34.26 -13.91 7.82
CA ARG A 864 -33.64 -14.76 8.86
C ARG A 864 -34.29 -16.14 8.84
N GLN A 865 -33.44 -17.18 8.76
CA GLN A 865 -33.87 -18.58 8.65
C GLN A 865 -34.78 -18.89 7.45
N HIS A 866 -34.84 -18.01 6.44
CA HIS A 866 -35.62 -18.26 5.23
C HIS A 866 -34.82 -19.15 4.26
N PRO A 867 -35.35 -20.31 3.82
CA PRO A 867 -34.57 -21.25 3.01
C PRO A 867 -34.26 -20.74 1.60
N GLU A 868 -35.10 -19.85 1.04
CA GLU A 868 -34.97 -19.33 -0.33
C GLU A 868 -34.28 -17.97 -0.42
N ILE A 869 -33.86 -17.38 0.70
CA ILE A 869 -33.20 -16.07 0.70
C ILE A 869 -31.87 -16.22 1.43
N ALA A 870 -30.77 -16.10 0.69
CA ALA A 870 -29.44 -16.09 1.30
C ALA A 870 -29.29 -14.92 2.29
N PRO A 871 -28.56 -15.09 3.41
CA PRO A 871 -28.31 -14.01 4.36
C PRO A 871 -27.79 -12.71 3.72
N ILE A 872 -26.78 -12.81 2.85
CA ILE A 872 -26.25 -11.65 2.12
C ILE A 872 -27.31 -11.01 1.22
N ARG A 873 -28.11 -11.80 0.49
CA ARG A 873 -29.20 -11.29 -0.34
C ARG A 873 -30.25 -10.57 0.50
N GLY A 874 -30.62 -11.15 1.63
CA GLY A 874 -31.60 -10.59 2.55
C GLY A 874 -31.14 -9.25 3.13
N ALA A 875 -29.90 -9.18 3.60
CA ALA A 875 -29.29 -7.96 4.13
C ALA A 875 -29.27 -6.82 3.11
N LEU A 876 -28.89 -7.10 1.86
CA LEU A 876 -28.93 -6.12 0.76
C LEU A 876 -30.38 -5.72 0.42
N ALA A 877 -31.27 -6.69 0.30
CA ALA A 877 -32.67 -6.46 -0.08
C ALA A 877 -33.48 -5.68 0.96
N THR A 878 -33.06 -5.68 2.23
CA THR A 878 -33.58 -4.76 3.27
C THR A 878 -33.52 -3.30 2.80
N TRP A 879 -32.42 -2.93 2.16
CA TRP A 879 -32.11 -1.59 1.66
C TRP A 879 -32.45 -1.40 0.18
N GLY A 880 -33.19 -2.34 -0.42
CA GLY A 880 -33.54 -2.29 -1.84
C GLY A 880 -32.37 -2.57 -2.79
N LEU A 881 -31.27 -3.13 -2.27
CA LEU A 881 -30.09 -3.49 -3.04
C LEU A 881 -30.11 -4.97 -3.43
N THR A 882 -29.34 -5.30 -4.44
CA THR A 882 -29.11 -6.63 -4.97
C THR A 882 -27.62 -6.97 -4.89
N ILE A 883 -27.26 -8.19 -5.30
CA ILE A 883 -25.85 -8.55 -5.37
C ILE A 883 -25.10 -7.71 -6.40
N ASP A 884 -25.74 -7.08 -7.38
CA ASP A 884 -25.09 -6.23 -8.40
C ASP A 884 -24.63 -4.87 -7.87
N ASP A 885 -25.14 -4.44 -6.71
CA ASP A 885 -24.79 -3.17 -6.06
C ASP A 885 -23.55 -3.29 -5.15
N LEU A 886 -23.01 -4.49 -4.97
CA LEU A 886 -21.76 -4.70 -4.23
C LEU A 886 -20.57 -4.31 -5.12
N GLU A 887 -20.01 -3.12 -4.97
CA GLU A 887 -18.95 -2.62 -5.87
C GLU A 887 -17.53 -2.99 -5.43
N VAL A 888 -17.29 -3.01 -4.12
CA VAL A 888 -15.96 -3.20 -3.53
C VAL A 888 -15.99 -4.40 -2.58
N ALA A 889 -14.93 -5.20 -2.63
CA ALA A 889 -14.64 -6.25 -1.66
C ALA A 889 -13.25 -6.01 -1.07
N SER A 890 -13.17 -5.77 0.24
CA SER A 890 -11.89 -5.71 0.96
C SER A 890 -11.49 -7.12 1.38
N PHE A 891 -10.38 -7.59 0.81
CA PHE A 891 -9.87 -8.95 1.00
C PHE A 891 -8.92 -9.00 2.19
N HIS A 892 -9.00 -10.09 2.95
CA HIS A 892 -8.05 -10.44 3.97
C HIS A 892 -6.63 -10.53 3.39
N GLY A 893 -6.42 -11.13 2.21
CA GLY A 893 -5.29 -10.76 1.35
C GLY A 893 -3.92 -10.76 2.02
N THR A 894 -3.51 -11.87 2.62
CA THR A 894 -2.31 -11.96 3.48
C THR A 894 -0.97 -12.12 2.76
N SER A 895 -0.89 -11.98 1.44
CA SER A 895 0.30 -12.29 0.64
C SER A 895 0.76 -13.77 0.74
N THR A 896 -0.13 -14.68 1.14
CA THR A 896 0.17 -16.12 1.19
C THR A 896 -0.31 -16.83 -0.08
N ILE A 897 0.16 -18.04 -0.34
CA ILE A 897 -0.22 -18.72 -1.59
C ILE A 897 -1.67 -19.20 -1.51
N LYS A 898 -2.04 -19.83 -0.40
CA LYS A 898 -3.30 -20.55 -0.22
C LYS A 898 -4.47 -19.64 0.16
N ASN A 899 -4.26 -18.62 0.99
CA ASN A 899 -5.33 -17.70 1.36
C ASN A 899 -5.89 -16.99 0.13
N GLU A 900 -5.03 -16.37 -0.68
CA GLU A 900 -5.40 -15.58 -1.84
C GLU A 900 -6.18 -16.40 -2.87
N GLN A 901 -5.70 -17.60 -3.17
CA GLN A 901 -6.41 -18.50 -4.10
C GLN A 901 -7.79 -18.85 -3.55
N ASN A 902 -7.88 -19.16 -2.27
CA ASN A 902 -9.12 -19.54 -1.62
C ASN A 902 -10.11 -18.38 -1.53
N GLU A 903 -9.66 -17.19 -1.11
CA GLU A 903 -10.48 -16.01 -0.89
C GLU A 903 -11.07 -15.47 -2.20
N CYS A 904 -10.24 -15.33 -3.24
CA CYS A 904 -10.70 -14.95 -4.57
C CYS A 904 -11.71 -15.97 -5.13
N GLU A 905 -11.48 -17.26 -4.90
CA GLU A 905 -12.39 -18.32 -5.34
C GLU A 905 -13.72 -18.29 -4.57
N ILE A 906 -13.69 -18.08 -3.25
CA ILE A 906 -14.89 -17.92 -2.42
C ILE A 906 -15.71 -16.73 -2.92
N MET A 907 -15.08 -15.56 -3.10
CA MET A 907 -15.76 -14.36 -3.54
C MET A 907 -16.42 -14.58 -4.91
N GLN A 908 -15.69 -15.14 -5.88
CA GLN A 908 -16.24 -15.46 -7.20
C GLN A 908 -17.42 -16.43 -7.10
N ARG A 909 -17.33 -17.46 -6.25
CA ARG A 909 -18.41 -18.44 -6.05
C ARG A 909 -19.64 -17.81 -5.39
N GLN A 910 -19.46 -16.96 -4.38
CA GLN A 910 -20.54 -16.24 -3.71
C GLN A 910 -21.30 -15.35 -4.71
N LEU A 911 -20.57 -14.51 -5.47
CA LEU A 911 -21.16 -13.64 -6.50
C LEU A 911 -21.92 -14.45 -7.57
N THR A 912 -21.31 -15.52 -8.07
CA THR A 912 -21.92 -16.38 -9.10
C THR A 912 -23.17 -17.07 -8.56
N HIS A 913 -23.13 -17.58 -7.33
CA HIS A 913 -24.25 -18.28 -6.71
C HIS A 913 -25.45 -17.36 -6.50
N LEU A 914 -25.20 -16.12 -6.06
CA LEU A 914 -26.23 -15.11 -5.88
C LEU A 914 -26.73 -14.48 -7.20
N GLY A 915 -26.17 -14.88 -8.34
CA GLY A 915 -26.63 -14.44 -9.65
C GLY A 915 -26.13 -13.05 -10.05
N ARG A 916 -24.93 -12.64 -9.61
CA ARG A 916 -24.25 -11.40 -10.07
C ARG A 916 -24.20 -11.38 -11.60
N THR A 917 -24.56 -10.24 -12.19
CA THR A 917 -24.59 -10.08 -13.65
C THR A 917 -23.19 -10.25 -14.24
N ARG A 918 -23.07 -11.11 -15.27
CA ARG A 918 -21.78 -11.38 -15.91
C ARG A 918 -21.21 -10.09 -16.52
N GLY A 919 -19.98 -9.75 -16.15
CA GLY A 919 -19.32 -8.51 -16.57
C GLY A 919 -19.32 -7.43 -15.49
N ASN A 920 -20.26 -7.49 -14.54
CA ASN A 920 -20.30 -6.61 -13.38
C ASN A 920 -19.31 -7.10 -12.30
N ARG A 921 -18.07 -6.63 -12.36
CA ARG A 921 -16.96 -7.06 -11.48
C ARG A 921 -16.96 -6.29 -10.16
N VAL A 922 -16.38 -6.89 -9.13
CA VAL A 922 -16.07 -6.21 -7.86
C VAL A 922 -14.62 -5.75 -7.87
N LEU A 923 -14.37 -4.58 -7.30
CA LEU A 923 -13.02 -4.07 -7.06
C LEU A 923 -12.46 -4.72 -5.79
N GLY A 924 -11.34 -5.43 -5.93
CA GLY A 924 -10.66 -6.08 -4.81
C GLY A 924 -9.64 -5.16 -4.16
N VAL A 925 -9.82 -4.83 -2.89
CA VAL A 925 -8.87 -4.04 -2.08
C VAL A 925 -8.06 -4.98 -1.19
N PHE A 926 -6.74 -4.77 -1.13
CA PHE A 926 -5.80 -5.66 -0.42
C PHE A 926 -4.89 -4.86 0.53
N GLN A 927 -5.46 -4.15 1.50
CA GLN A 927 -4.77 -3.18 2.37
C GLN A 927 -3.44 -3.66 3.00
N LYS A 928 -3.29 -4.97 3.23
CA LYS A 928 -2.07 -5.57 3.79
C LYS A 928 -0.80 -5.36 2.96
N TYR A 929 -0.90 -4.98 1.68
CA TYR A 929 0.29 -4.57 0.90
C TYR A 929 1.01 -3.38 1.57
N LEU A 930 0.24 -2.50 2.22
CA LEU A 930 0.72 -1.27 2.82
C LEU A 930 1.01 -1.43 4.31
N THR A 931 0.10 -2.09 5.02
CA THR A 931 0.09 -2.12 6.49
C THR A 931 0.75 -3.37 7.07
N GLY A 932 0.97 -4.42 6.28
CA GLY A 932 1.26 -5.75 6.80
C GLY A 932 0.04 -6.34 7.54
N HIS A 933 0.26 -7.43 8.29
CA HIS A 933 -0.79 -8.16 8.98
C HIS A 933 -0.72 -8.00 10.51
N PRO A 934 -1.65 -7.25 11.13
CA PRO A 934 -1.64 -6.97 12.58
C PRO A 934 -2.40 -8.03 13.38
N LYS A 935 -2.29 -9.30 12.95
CA LYS A 935 -2.99 -10.44 13.56
C LYS A 935 -4.48 -10.14 13.82
N GLY A 936 -4.91 -10.01 15.07
CA GLY A 936 -6.30 -9.80 15.49
C GLY A 936 -6.93 -8.47 15.08
N ALA A 937 -6.14 -7.42 14.85
CA ALA A 937 -6.65 -6.12 14.41
C ALA A 937 -6.97 -6.06 12.91
N ALA A 938 -6.65 -7.11 12.14
CA ALA A 938 -6.65 -7.05 10.68
C ALA A 938 -8.01 -6.66 10.09
N GLY A 939 -9.10 -7.20 10.63
CA GLY A 939 -10.46 -6.86 10.18
C GLY A 939 -10.88 -5.42 10.49
N ALA A 940 -10.35 -4.83 11.56
CA ALA A 940 -10.70 -3.47 11.96
C ALA A 940 -10.11 -2.44 10.99
N TRP A 941 -8.83 -2.57 10.61
CA TRP A 941 -8.21 -1.69 9.61
C TRP A 941 -8.88 -1.81 8.25
N MET A 942 -9.24 -3.04 7.86
CA MET A 942 -9.95 -3.28 6.61
C MET A 942 -11.34 -2.64 6.61
N LEU A 943 -12.06 -2.70 7.74
CA LEU A 943 -13.36 -2.04 7.89
C LEU A 943 -13.21 -0.52 7.80
N ASN A 944 -12.21 0.07 8.45
CA ASN A 944 -11.91 1.50 8.33
C ASN A 944 -11.67 1.90 6.87
N GLY A 945 -10.87 1.11 6.14
CA GLY A 945 -10.65 1.31 4.70
C GLY A 945 -11.96 1.28 3.90
N CYS A 946 -12.84 0.31 4.15
CA CYS A 946 -14.17 0.27 3.51
C CYS A 946 -15.02 1.52 3.80
N LEU A 947 -15.03 1.99 5.04
CA LEU A 947 -15.79 3.18 5.46
C LEU A 947 -15.22 4.47 4.83
N GLN A 948 -13.91 4.52 4.57
CA GLN A 948 -13.25 5.67 3.94
C GLN A 948 -13.31 5.66 2.41
N VAL A 949 -13.50 4.49 1.79
CA VAL A 949 -13.73 4.36 0.35
C VAL A 949 -15.09 4.95 -0.07
N TRP A 950 -16.12 4.80 0.77
CA TRP A 950 -17.51 5.14 0.43
C TRP A 950 -17.72 6.61 0.03
N PRO A 951 -17.17 7.63 0.73
CA PRO A 951 -17.26 9.03 0.29
C PRO A 951 -16.58 9.31 -1.06
N PHE A 952 -15.57 8.53 -1.44
CA PHE A 952 -14.76 8.76 -2.65
C PHE A 952 -15.45 8.29 -3.94
N PHE A 953 -16.38 7.34 -3.88
CA PHE A 953 -17.10 6.86 -5.08
C PHE A 953 -18.10 7.87 -5.64
N GLN A 954 -18.46 8.93 -4.90
CA GLN A 954 -19.25 10.04 -5.46
C GLN A 954 -18.52 10.80 -6.58
N TRP A 955 -17.20 10.61 -6.74
CA TRP A 955 -16.37 11.32 -7.74
C TRP A 955 -15.92 10.48 -8.94
N ILE A 956 -16.19 9.16 -8.96
CA ILE A 956 -15.61 8.23 -9.96
C ILE A 956 -16.66 7.66 -10.95
N SER A 957 -17.94 8.04 -10.86
CA SER A 957 -18.94 7.66 -11.87
C SER A 957 -19.29 8.83 -12.81
N PRO A 958 -19.15 8.67 -14.13
CA PRO A 958 -20.21 9.03 -15.06
C PRO A 958 -21.41 8.09 -14.91
#